data_AF-A0A3R7V4M9-F1
#
_entry.id   AF-A0A3R7V4M9-F1
#
_cell.length_a   1.000
_cell.length_b   1.000
_cell.length_c   1.000
_cell.angle_alpha   90.00
_cell.angle_beta   90.00
_cell.angle_gamma   90.00
#
_symmetry.space_group_name_H-M   'P 1'
#
loop_
_entity.id
_entity.type
_entity.pdbx_description
1 polymer ?
#
loop_
_entity_poly.entity_id
_entity_poly.type
_entity_poly.pdbx_seq_one_letter_code
_entity_poly.pdbx_strand_id
1 'polypeptide(L)'
;MKIPSVILGSLLLAPLASAQTAGYWRFETFNGLTAVDAGPNQLDGIHNGFGTIISDVAVAEVPLLQLNNLGAFATQWQSASTAGVVRVADDAENLRMGASDFTIEAWIRLSQTSTNGGANQRQHLCFKKRLSAPDVEMDYGFLVQAGDFGSSGNELVFRCGDGATVTTIVSGLEVNDLDWHHVSVAYDASRQMLRFGVDEAYEEVPLVKQNYPQYLEGGPLEIGGRRNSSNDYSQFLRGVIDEVRISRIFLEESRLLNGKSTDCDGNGIADELDITVDPSVDCNRNGVLDACEIADRPDLDCNLDGTIDTCQIDAFRYVLDDGESEGLVDSDGTHTAWMNLMFVEEGHESVTGIEVLMPASQIGDPFGLYLWTDPDGNGVPDDSTVIAGIENLVVDEVALLTFDFPRAVTIGPPGTPFFVGVVASSIDEFPATLDVDAPHTFGRSWIIGRNGPIDPDDLMEEVVELNLIELFVSGNWVVRAVDDESAIPFTDCNRNDVDDVCDIANGTSLDVDGDGVPDECGIPGTFTVPGDFDSIAGAAAIVASGSEIVVGPGTWTERVDNFGKDLVIRSSDGPSASIIDLGFANTTAFWIEGSAGGTTVVDGFTIRRSGQTGILIDDASPLVTNCIIEDAVSEVDGTAILINGISSPVIESCIIRNNDGSDGGAAIRITTQSPGYATIRDCEIVDNVSSSFAGGVLAYGSPVLIEGNLIRGNTSSADQGAGVSIVDDYDDKVRTVIRNNVIAANGFTTQNGEGGGIYLAFADNALIEGNLVLGNTGRDGAGIYVRTGGTLVNNTVYGNVAGPFEGRGGGIFIEVSNGPVEIVNCIVWGNEASDGDGQIHLTDSGLADVSFTCVEGGYAGAENIAFDPQFIAVATGDFRLTKGSPCIDTGDDLASTPGTTDLDGNQRIIGAAIDMGCYETQDDSASCFGDLDEDGLVAGGDLALVLADFGSRGPDLLGDLDGNGLVDGADLAGILSAWGPCP
;
A
#
# COMPACT_ATOMS: atom_id res chain seq x y z
N MET A 1 -7.23 72.12 1.97
CA MET A 1 -5.77 71.89 1.87
C MET A 1 -5.52 71.19 0.53
N LYS A 2 -4.44 71.52 -0.18
CA LYS A 2 -4.14 71.15 -1.57
C LYS A 2 -3.56 69.71 -1.70
N ILE A 3 -4.03 68.93 -2.70
CA ILE A 3 -3.36 68.17 -3.83
C ILE A 3 -2.08 67.33 -3.49
N PRO A 4 -1.79 66.09 -4.02
CA PRO A 4 -2.05 65.54 -5.39
C PRO A 4 -2.46 64.05 -5.57
N SER A 5 -2.76 63.77 -6.85
CA SER A 5 -2.93 62.52 -7.62
C SER A 5 -2.01 61.33 -7.33
N VAL A 6 -2.54 60.10 -7.35
CA VAL A 6 -1.82 58.85 -7.71
C VAL A 6 -2.78 57.85 -8.41
N ILE A 7 -2.59 57.73 -9.73
CA ILE A 7 -2.54 56.52 -10.59
C ILE A 7 -3.76 55.58 -10.64
N LEU A 8 -4.44 55.60 -11.80
CA LEU A 8 -5.08 54.42 -12.41
C LEU A 8 -4.02 53.31 -12.53
N GLY A 9 -4.12 52.28 -11.68
CA GLY A 9 -3.36 51.04 -11.81
C GLY A 9 -4.13 50.07 -12.69
N SER A 10 -3.72 49.99 -13.94
CA SER A 10 -4.02 48.89 -14.86
C SER A 10 -3.63 47.56 -14.23
N LEU A 11 -4.61 46.69 -13.91
CA LEU A 11 -4.35 45.24 -13.89
C LEU A 11 -4.37 44.80 -15.35
N LEU A 12 -3.17 44.65 -15.91
CA LEU A 12 -2.98 43.87 -17.12
C LEU A 12 -3.38 42.43 -16.80
N LEU A 13 -4.38 41.92 -17.52
CA LEU A 13 -4.39 40.52 -17.93
C LEU A 13 -3.03 40.24 -18.59
N ALA A 14 -2.19 39.45 -17.92
CA ALA A 14 -1.03 38.85 -18.57
C ALA A 14 -1.53 37.58 -19.27
N PRO A 15 -1.37 37.43 -20.60
CA PRO A 15 -1.59 36.15 -21.26
C PRO A 15 -0.42 35.24 -20.92
N LEU A 16 -0.65 34.23 -20.07
CA LEU A 16 0.40 33.29 -19.65
C LEU A 16 0.77 32.24 -20.72
N ALA A 17 0.11 32.21 -21.87
CA ALA A 17 0.47 31.34 -23.01
C ALA A 17 1.49 31.97 -23.99
N SER A 18 1.70 33.29 -23.98
CA SER A 18 2.59 33.98 -24.94
C SER A 18 4.08 34.03 -24.51
N ALA A 19 4.46 33.44 -23.37
CA ALA A 19 5.73 33.75 -22.71
C ALA A 19 6.92 32.84 -23.08
N GLN A 20 6.72 31.67 -23.71
CA GLN A 20 7.81 30.70 -23.96
C GLN A 20 8.51 30.89 -25.32
N THR A 21 7.77 31.07 -26.42
CA THR A 21 8.33 31.32 -27.75
C THR A 21 8.65 32.80 -27.89
N ALA A 22 9.92 33.14 -28.12
CA ALA A 22 10.35 34.52 -28.33
C ALA A 22 9.91 34.99 -29.72
N GLY A 23 10.07 34.16 -30.75
CA GLY A 23 9.61 34.43 -32.11
C GLY A 23 9.91 33.26 -33.06
N TYR A 24 9.13 33.15 -34.12
CA TYR A 24 9.28 32.15 -35.18
C TYR A 24 9.24 32.84 -36.55
N TRP A 25 10.19 32.50 -37.43
CA TRP A 25 10.33 33.08 -38.77
C TRP A 25 10.46 31.98 -39.82
N ARG A 26 9.87 32.19 -40.99
CA ARG A 26 10.08 31.34 -42.19
C ARG A 26 10.75 32.14 -43.30
N PHE A 27 11.61 31.49 -44.12
CA PHE A 27 12.41 32.18 -45.14
C PHE A 27 12.37 31.45 -46.50
N GLU A 28 11.67 32.03 -47.48
CA GLU A 28 11.17 31.30 -48.67
C GLU A 28 11.79 31.62 -50.05
N THR A 29 12.25 30.63 -50.85
CA THR A 29 13.09 30.91 -52.05
C THR A 29 12.46 31.85 -53.11
N PHE A 30 13.21 32.87 -53.56
CA PHE A 30 12.73 33.86 -54.53
C PHE A 30 12.85 33.35 -55.98
N ASN A 31 11.71 33.03 -56.62
CA ASN A 31 11.67 32.76 -58.07
C ASN A 31 10.35 33.18 -58.75
N GLY A 32 9.99 34.46 -58.68
CA GLY A 32 8.79 35.02 -59.33
C GLY A 32 7.70 35.45 -58.34
N LEU A 33 6.43 35.35 -58.72
CA LEU A 33 5.26 35.68 -57.86
C LEU A 33 4.83 34.53 -56.94
N THR A 34 5.45 33.37 -57.07
CA THR A 34 5.26 32.19 -56.23
C THR A 34 6.57 31.91 -55.51
N ALA A 35 6.53 31.90 -54.17
CA ALA A 35 7.52 31.21 -53.37
C ALA A 35 7.29 29.70 -53.57
N VAL A 36 8.38 28.95 -53.72
CA VAL A 36 8.33 27.49 -53.62
C VAL A 36 9.17 27.17 -52.40
N ASP A 37 8.55 26.54 -51.41
CA ASP A 37 9.26 26.08 -50.22
C ASP A 37 10.32 25.06 -50.67
N ALA A 38 11.56 25.34 -50.30
CA ALA A 38 12.69 24.49 -50.60
C ALA A 38 13.11 23.64 -49.40
N GLY A 39 12.52 23.88 -48.22
CA GLY A 39 12.73 23.22 -46.94
C GLY A 39 12.14 21.81 -46.85
N PRO A 40 12.43 21.08 -45.77
CA PRO A 40 12.05 19.68 -45.60
C PRO A 40 10.54 19.45 -45.36
N ASN A 41 9.80 20.47 -44.89
CA ASN A 41 8.39 20.34 -44.50
C ASN A 41 7.39 20.68 -45.62
N GLN A 42 7.83 21.21 -46.77
CA GLN A 42 6.99 21.51 -47.95
C GLN A 42 5.73 22.36 -47.63
N LEU A 43 5.86 23.35 -46.75
CA LEU A 43 4.76 24.21 -46.31
C LEU A 43 4.63 25.42 -47.26
N ASP A 44 3.93 25.26 -48.37
CA ASP A 44 3.79 26.31 -49.41
C ASP A 44 2.99 27.55 -48.95
N GLY A 45 3.61 28.76 -48.99
CA GLY A 45 2.94 30.04 -48.71
C GLY A 45 2.80 31.00 -49.91
N ILE A 46 1.73 31.83 -49.95
CA ILE A 46 1.50 32.88 -50.99
C ILE A 46 2.05 34.25 -50.55
N HIS A 47 2.84 34.92 -51.41
CA HIS A 47 3.50 36.20 -51.10
C HIS A 47 2.72 37.47 -51.52
N ASN A 48 2.77 38.53 -50.69
CA ASN A 48 2.13 39.86 -50.91
C ASN A 48 3.10 41.00 -51.31
N GLY A 49 4.29 40.69 -51.80
CA GLY A 49 4.91 41.49 -52.85
C GLY A 49 5.63 42.80 -52.48
N PHE A 50 6.47 42.96 -51.45
CA PHE A 50 7.43 44.11 -51.35
C PHE A 50 8.66 43.92 -50.43
N GLY A 51 9.81 44.50 -50.84
CA GLY A 51 10.74 45.37 -50.08
C GLY A 51 11.69 44.82 -48.98
N THR A 52 13.00 45.10 -49.10
CA THR A 52 14.01 44.87 -48.04
C THR A 52 13.69 45.65 -46.76
N ILE A 53 13.55 44.97 -45.61
CA ILE A 53 13.40 45.64 -44.31
C ILE A 53 14.73 46.31 -43.93
N ILE A 54 14.64 47.58 -43.52
CA ILE A 54 15.77 48.43 -43.11
C ILE A 54 15.67 48.87 -41.64
N SER A 55 14.68 48.39 -40.89
CA SER A 55 14.44 48.63 -39.46
C SER A 55 14.50 47.33 -38.66
N ASP A 56 14.79 47.42 -37.35
CA ASP A 56 14.83 46.26 -36.45
C ASP A 56 13.42 45.66 -36.28
N VAL A 57 13.32 44.32 -36.20
CA VAL A 57 12.06 43.58 -36.01
C VAL A 57 11.92 43.18 -34.55
N ALA A 58 10.82 43.54 -33.88
CA ALA A 58 10.61 43.21 -32.46
C ALA A 58 10.37 41.71 -32.26
N VAL A 59 10.89 41.16 -31.14
CA VAL A 59 10.72 39.74 -30.76
C VAL A 59 9.23 39.37 -30.64
N ALA A 60 8.41 40.21 -29.98
CA ALA A 60 6.99 39.92 -29.73
C ALA A 60 6.00 40.30 -30.86
N GLU A 61 6.42 41.03 -31.91
CA GLU A 61 5.53 41.46 -33.01
C GLU A 61 5.39 40.42 -34.14
N VAL A 62 5.84 39.18 -33.90
CA VAL A 62 5.69 38.11 -34.89
C VAL A 62 4.80 36.98 -34.36
N PRO A 63 3.47 37.17 -34.32
CA PRO A 63 2.51 36.08 -34.40
C PRO A 63 1.82 36.01 -35.78
N LEU A 64 1.96 34.84 -36.39
CA LEU A 64 1.01 34.05 -37.18
C LEU A 64 0.35 34.61 -38.46
N LEU A 65 -0.03 35.88 -38.60
CA LEU A 65 -0.88 36.26 -39.76
C LEU A 65 -0.73 37.68 -40.33
N GLN A 66 0.14 38.57 -39.81
CA GLN A 66 0.11 40.00 -40.22
C GLN A 66 1.43 40.69 -40.59
N LEU A 67 2.49 39.97 -40.98
CA LEU A 67 3.59 40.60 -41.72
C LEU A 67 4.02 39.76 -42.92
N ASN A 68 4.24 40.49 -44.02
CA ASN A 68 4.63 40.00 -45.33
C ASN A 68 5.71 38.91 -45.22
N ASN A 69 5.52 37.77 -45.88
CA ASN A 69 6.57 36.79 -46.13
C ASN A 69 7.85 37.52 -46.59
N LEU A 70 8.85 37.63 -45.72
CA LEU A 70 10.11 38.27 -46.04
C LEU A 70 10.94 37.22 -46.77
N GLY A 71 10.90 37.29 -48.11
CA GLY A 71 11.45 36.27 -48.99
C GLY A 71 12.84 35.76 -48.59
N ALA A 72 13.12 34.52 -48.97
CA ALA A 72 14.37 33.83 -48.70
C ALA A 72 15.55 34.72 -48.91
N PHE A 73 16.38 34.69 -47.88
CA PHE A 73 17.73 35.13 -48.00
C PHE A 73 18.57 34.00 -48.62
N ALA A 74 18.78 34.09 -49.93
CA ALA A 74 19.98 33.51 -50.51
C ALA A 74 21.16 34.32 -49.96
N THR A 75 21.91 33.78 -49.01
CA THR A 75 23.10 34.44 -48.46
C THR A 75 24.29 34.29 -49.43
N GLN A 76 24.10 34.73 -50.68
CA GLN A 76 25.19 34.87 -51.63
C GLN A 76 25.97 36.14 -51.31
N TRP A 77 27.29 36.01 -51.22
CA TRP A 77 28.22 37.11 -50.97
C TRP A 77 28.12 38.16 -52.09
N GLN A 78 27.31 39.21 -51.87
CA GLN A 78 27.25 40.37 -52.76
C GLN A 78 28.09 41.50 -52.15
N SER A 79 29.02 42.05 -52.94
CA SER A 79 29.97 43.08 -52.53
C SER A 79 29.36 44.48 -52.34
N ALA A 80 28.05 44.57 -52.07
CA ALA A 80 27.33 45.81 -51.84
C ALA A 80 26.41 45.68 -50.61
N SER A 81 26.26 46.76 -49.87
CA SER A 81 25.71 46.91 -48.51
C SER A 81 24.25 46.51 -48.27
N THR A 82 23.67 45.61 -49.06
CA THR A 82 22.27 45.14 -48.92
C THR A 82 22.16 43.65 -49.25
N ALA A 83 22.80 42.82 -48.44
CA ALA A 83 22.64 41.36 -48.47
C ALA A 83 22.27 40.84 -47.05
N GLY A 84 21.27 39.96 -47.00
CA GLY A 84 21.31 38.77 -46.14
C GLY A 84 20.64 38.74 -44.77
N VAL A 85 20.62 39.83 -44.01
CA VAL A 85 20.54 39.70 -42.54
C VAL A 85 19.23 40.23 -41.98
N VAL A 86 18.58 39.41 -41.14
CA VAL A 86 17.45 39.83 -40.32
C VAL A 86 17.97 40.29 -38.97
N ARG A 87 17.50 41.46 -38.55
CA ARG A 87 17.85 42.02 -37.25
C ARG A 87 16.65 41.97 -36.33
N VAL A 88 16.83 41.29 -35.20
CA VAL A 88 15.82 41.07 -34.18
C VAL A 88 16.14 41.95 -32.97
N ALA A 89 15.21 42.83 -32.59
CA ALA A 89 15.31 43.74 -31.46
C ALA A 89 15.07 43.00 -30.14
N ASP A 90 16.01 43.10 -29.20
CA ASP A 90 15.92 42.48 -27.87
C ASP A 90 15.91 43.57 -26.78
N ASP A 91 14.91 44.44 -26.85
CA ASP A 91 14.82 45.66 -26.02
C ASP A 91 14.64 45.37 -24.53
N ALA A 92 14.17 44.17 -24.19
CA ALA A 92 13.99 43.69 -22.83
C ALA A 92 15.15 42.82 -22.34
N GLU A 93 16.21 42.66 -23.15
CA GLU A 93 17.46 42.04 -22.72
C GLU A 93 17.31 40.55 -22.33
N ASN A 94 16.36 39.84 -22.94
CA ASN A 94 15.96 38.48 -22.56
C ASN A 94 16.76 37.38 -23.27
N LEU A 95 17.51 37.69 -24.34
CA LEU A 95 18.34 36.71 -25.05
C LEU A 95 19.81 36.86 -24.64
N ARG A 96 20.08 36.92 -23.34
CA ARG A 96 21.40 37.24 -22.77
C ARG A 96 22.09 36.03 -22.17
N MET A 97 23.33 35.81 -22.59
CA MET A 97 24.21 34.84 -21.93
C MET A 97 24.48 35.25 -20.47
N GLY A 98 24.29 34.30 -19.56
CA GLY A 98 24.48 34.50 -18.12
C GLY A 98 23.29 35.12 -17.36
N ALA A 99 22.19 35.47 -18.05
CA ALA A 99 21.01 36.07 -17.40
C ALA A 99 19.71 35.31 -17.61
N SER A 100 19.50 34.69 -18.78
CA SER A 100 18.25 33.99 -19.09
C SER A 100 18.50 32.81 -20.01
N ASP A 101 17.65 31.79 -19.88
CA ASP A 101 17.65 30.64 -20.76
C ASP A 101 17.19 31.04 -22.16
N PHE A 102 17.73 30.39 -23.19
CA PHE A 102 17.22 30.58 -24.54
C PHE A 102 17.54 29.38 -25.42
N THR A 103 16.71 29.18 -26.44
CA THR A 103 16.96 28.20 -27.50
C THR A 103 16.89 28.92 -28.85
N ILE A 104 17.87 28.68 -29.71
CA ILE A 104 17.87 29.12 -31.11
C ILE A 104 17.99 27.87 -31.97
N GLU A 105 17.03 27.65 -32.85
CA GLU A 105 17.06 26.55 -33.82
C GLU A 105 16.69 27.04 -35.21
N ALA A 106 17.24 26.37 -36.22
CA ALA A 106 16.97 26.68 -37.60
C ALA A 106 17.08 25.46 -38.51
N TRP A 107 16.28 25.43 -39.57
CA TRP A 107 16.58 24.61 -40.75
C TRP A 107 17.55 25.35 -41.65
N ILE A 108 18.66 24.69 -42.00
CA ILE A 108 19.68 25.23 -42.89
C ILE A 108 20.02 24.26 -44.00
N ARG A 109 20.41 24.81 -45.15
CA ARG A 109 21.06 24.04 -46.21
C ARG A 109 22.26 24.79 -46.75
N LEU A 110 23.42 24.17 -46.64
CA LEU A 110 24.67 24.78 -47.10
C LEU A 110 24.78 24.70 -48.63
N SER A 111 25.27 25.77 -49.24
CA SER A 111 25.63 25.78 -50.66
C SER A 111 27.08 25.34 -50.89
N GLN A 112 27.89 25.36 -49.83
CA GLN A 112 29.28 24.93 -49.82
C GLN A 112 29.75 24.70 -48.37
N THR A 113 30.66 23.76 -48.16
CA THR A 113 31.34 23.55 -46.86
C THR A 113 32.57 24.47 -46.66
N SER A 114 33.04 24.56 -45.42
CA SER A 114 34.13 25.43 -45.00
C SER A 114 35.48 25.05 -45.63
N THR A 115 36.34 26.04 -45.87
CA THR A 115 37.69 25.84 -46.41
C THR A 115 38.72 26.64 -45.62
N ASN A 116 39.84 26.00 -45.24
CA ASN A 116 40.87 26.60 -44.40
C ASN A 116 41.54 27.82 -45.08
N GLY A 117 41.49 29.00 -44.43
CA GLY A 117 42.13 30.24 -44.86
C GLY A 117 41.43 31.02 -45.98
N GLY A 118 40.22 30.61 -46.39
CA GLY A 118 39.42 31.24 -47.45
C GLY A 118 38.29 32.15 -46.94
N ALA A 119 37.59 32.83 -47.85
CA ALA A 119 36.42 33.67 -47.54
C ALA A 119 35.21 32.89 -46.98
N ASN A 120 35.29 31.55 -46.97
CA ASN A 120 34.25 30.62 -46.51
C ASN A 120 34.66 29.91 -45.22
N GLN A 121 35.72 30.37 -44.55
CA GLN A 121 36.28 29.65 -43.42
C GLN A 121 35.33 29.57 -42.22
N ARG A 122 34.37 30.49 -42.03
CA ARG A 122 33.47 30.48 -40.85
C ARG A 122 32.05 30.84 -41.26
N GLN A 123 31.10 29.96 -40.96
CA GLN A 123 29.70 30.12 -41.38
C GLN A 123 28.82 30.44 -40.16
N HIS A 124 28.45 31.72 -40.02
CA HIS A 124 27.63 32.21 -38.92
C HIS A 124 26.14 32.07 -39.23
N LEU A 125 25.40 31.36 -38.37
CA LEU A 125 23.94 31.38 -38.40
C LEU A 125 23.41 32.66 -37.73
N CYS A 126 23.92 33.02 -36.55
CA CYS A 126 23.54 34.27 -35.91
C CYS A 126 24.68 34.91 -35.09
N PHE A 127 24.52 36.20 -34.81
CA PHE A 127 25.52 37.01 -34.10
C PHE A 127 24.85 38.15 -33.32
N LYS A 128 25.15 38.28 -32.02
CA LYS A 128 24.58 39.30 -31.13
C LYS A 128 25.67 40.23 -30.59
N LYS A 129 25.52 41.54 -30.82
CA LYS A 129 26.44 42.57 -30.28
C LYS A 129 25.77 43.93 -30.14
N ARG A 130 26.40 44.84 -29.38
CA ARG A 130 25.98 46.25 -29.31
C ARG A 130 26.25 46.98 -30.63
N LEU A 131 25.30 47.83 -31.05
CA LEU A 131 25.48 48.68 -32.24
C LEU A 131 26.66 49.64 -32.03
N SER A 132 27.53 49.75 -33.04
CA SER A 132 28.72 50.64 -33.06
C SER A 132 29.89 50.24 -32.16
N ALA A 133 29.89 49.04 -31.55
CA ALA A 133 31.01 48.53 -30.75
C ALA A 133 32.10 47.85 -31.60
N PRO A 134 33.38 47.81 -31.15
CA PRO A 134 34.46 47.10 -31.85
C PRO A 134 34.19 45.60 -31.96
N ASP A 135 34.93 44.91 -32.83
CA ASP A 135 34.77 43.47 -33.10
C ASP A 135 34.89 42.54 -31.89
N VAL A 136 35.47 43.04 -30.82
CA VAL A 136 35.72 42.28 -29.61
C VAL A 136 34.48 42.23 -28.69
N GLU A 137 33.65 43.27 -28.70
CA GLU A 137 32.54 43.47 -27.74
C GLU A 137 31.24 42.83 -28.29
N MET A 138 31.19 41.50 -28.28
CA MET A 138 30.05 40.66 -28.72
C MET A 138 29.45 39.92 -27.52
N ASP A 139 28.14 39.71 -27.49
CA ASP A 139 27.47 38.88 -26.47
C ASP A 139 27.71 37.40 -26.80
N TYR A 140 27.20 36.97 -27.97
CA TYR A 140 27.53 35.67 -28.53
C TYR A 140 27.40 35.59 -30.06
N GLY A 141 27.86 34.47 -30.64
CA GLY A 141 27.63 34.10 -32.03
C GLY A 141 27.60 32.59 -32.21
N PHE A 142 26.60 32.11 -32.94
CA PHE A 142 26.40 30.71 -33.29
C PHE A 142 26.82 30.46 -34.73
N LEU A 143 27.75 29.53 -34.92
CA LEU A 143 28.27 29.09 -36.21
C LEU A 143 27.85 27.65 -36.45
N VAL A 144 27.44 27.38 -37.68
CA VAL A 144 27.09 26.02 -38.14
C VAL A 144 28.28 25.31 -38.77
N GLN A 145 29.36 26.04 -39.04
CA GLN A 145 30.66 25.47 -39.39
C GLN A 145 31.81 26.29 -38.77
N ALA A 146 32.63 25.59 -37.99
CA ALA A 146 33.69 26.10 -37.13
C ALA A 146 34.84 26.76 -37.88
N GLY A 147 35.20 26.22 -39.04
CA GLY A 147 36.39 26.66 -39.75
C GLY A 147 37.71 26.36 -39.07
N ASP A 148 38.54 27.40 -38.97
CA ASP A 148 39.81 27.38 -38.26
C ASP A 148 39.66 27.30 -36.73
N PHE A 149 38.43 27.32 -36.20
CA PHE A 149 38.16 27.06 -34.78
C PHE A 149 37.97 25.58 -34.45
N GLY A 150 37.57 24.77 -35.43
CA GLY A 150 37.30 23.34 -35.27
C GLY A 150 38.47 22.47 -35.70
N SER A 151 38.36 21.17 -35.44
CA SER A 151 39.33 20.16 -35.85
C SER A 151 39.16 19.75 -37.31
N SER A 152 37.92 19.62 -37.79
CA SER A 152 37.55 19.35 -39.18
C SER A 152 37.16 20.63 -39.92
N GLY A 153 36.62 21.61 -39.19
CA GLY A 153 36.10 22.88 -39.69
C GLY A 153 34.60 22.85 -40.00
N ASN A 154 33.95 21.70 -39.85
CA ASN A 154 32.51 21.52 -40.09
C ASN A 154 31.69 21.46 -38.78
N GLU A 155 32.35 21.54 -37.63
CA GLU A 155 31.69 21.48 -36.32
C GLU A 155 30.78 22.69 -36.08
N LEU A 156 29.73 22.52 -35.28
CA LEU A 156 28.99 23.66 -34.71
C LEU A 156 29.85 24.36 -33.65
N VAL A 157 29.77 25.68 -33.60
CA VAL A 157 30.55 26.49 -32.66
C VAL A 157 29.71 27.57 -32.05
N PHE A 158 29.81 27.71 -30.73
CA PHE A 158 29.27 28.85 -30.02
C PHE A 158 30.41 29.70 -29.46
N ARG A 159 30.37 31.01 -29.74
CA ARG A 159 31.38 31.96 -29.25
C ARG A 159 30.71 33.00 -28.38
N CYS A 160 31.27 33.29 -27.22
CA CYS A 160 30.78 34.31 -26.28
C CYS A 160 31.95 35.08 -25.66
N GLY A 161 31.76 36.31 -25.20
CA GLY A 161 32.86 37.12 -24.64
C GLY A 161 32.45 38.52 -24.16
N ASP A 162 33.40 39.28 -23.56
CA ASP A 162 33.16 40.65 -23.05
C ASP A 162 33.93 41.75 -23.79
N GLY A 163 34.65 41.43 -24.86
CA GLY A 163 35.60 42.36 -25.47
C GLY A 163 37.05 42.24 -25.00
N ALA A 164 37.30 41.67 -23.81
CA ALA A 164 38.64 41.38 -23.33
C ALA A 164 39.00 39.90 -23.49
N THR A 165 38.02 39.00 -23.31
CA THR A 165 38.17 37.56 -23.45
C THR A 165 37.07 37.02 -24.37
N VAL A 166 37.43 36.18 -25.35
CA VAL A 166 36.46 35.48 -26.20
C VAL A 166 36.64 33.99 -26.03
N THR A 167 35.60 33.31 -25.56
CA THR A 167 35.55 31.86 -25.48
C THR A 167 34.95 31.30 -26.76
N THR A 168 35.49 30.18 -27.20
CA THR A 168 35.01 29.41 -28.35
C THR A 168 34.75 27.99 -27.87
N ILE A 169 33.48 27.61 -27.87
CA ILE A 169 33.01 26.26 -27.55
C ILE A 169 32.70 25.58 -28.88
N VAL A 170 33.34 24.43 -29.11
CA VAL A 170 33.21 23.64 -30.33
C VAL A 170 32.50 22.34 -29.96
N SER A 171 31.43 21.99 -30.68
CA SER A 171 30.77 20.69 -30.53
C SER A 171 31.57 19.60 -31.25
N GLY A 172 31.36 18.34 -30.88
CA GLY A 172 31.63 17.18 -31.71
C GLY A 172 30.62 16.96 -32.85
N LEU A 173 29.46 17.60 -32.83
CA LEU A 173 28.49 17.57 -33.94
C LEU A 173 28.93 18.39 -35.15
N GLU A 174 28.68 17.88 -36.37
CA GLU A 174 29.15 18.45 -37.63
C GLU A 174 28.08 18.46 -38.72
N VAL A 175 28.05 19.53 -39.55
CA VAL A 175 27.29 19.56 -40.81
C VAL A 175 28.24 19.27 -41.97
N ASN A 176 28.15 18.06 -42.52
CA ASN A 176 29.16 17.48 -43.40
C ASN A 176 28.79 17.40 -44.89
N ASP A 177 27.55 17.71 -45.24
CA ASP A 177 27.07 17.71 -46.62
C ASP A 177 26.29 19.00 -46.95
N LEU A 178 25.53 18.96 -48.06
CA LEU A 178 24.81 20.10 -48.64
C LEU A 178 23.30 19.86 -48.67
N ASP A 179 22.80 18.89 -47.88
CA ASP A 179 21.39 18.64 -47.67
C ASP A 179 20.85 19.55 -46.56
N TRP A 180 19.56 19.41 -46.27
CA TRP A 180 18.92 20.14 -45.18
C TRP A 180 19.28 19.51 -43.85
N HIS A 181 19.64 20.35 -42.90
CA HIS A 181 19.88 19.96 -41.52
C HIS A 181 19.13 20.89 -40.58
N HIS A 182 18.54 20.32 -39.54
CA HIS A 182 18.07 21.07 -38.38
C HIS A 182 19.28 21.32 -37.49
N VAL A 183 19.52 22.58 -37.13
CA VAL A 183 20.60 22.94 -36.22
C VAL A 183 20.05 23.72 -35.06
N SER A 184 20.49 23.40 -33.85
CA SER A 184 20.05 24.10 -32.65
C SER A 184 21.19 24.38 -31.69
N VAL A 185 21.01 25.44 -30.91
CA VAL A 185 21.79 25.72 -29.72
C VAL A 185 20.86 26.20 -28.60
N ALA A 186 20.90 25.53 -27.46
CA ALA A 186 20.15 25.87 -26.26
C ALA A 186 21.11 26.22 -25.13
N TYR A 187 20.86 27.33 -24.43
CA TYR A 187 21.60 27.75 -23.25
C TYR A 187 20.74 27.61 -22.00
N ASP A 188 21.25 26.84 -21.04
CA ASP A 188 20.69 26.73 -19.69
C ASP A 188 21.53 27.62 -18.76
N ALA A 189 20.93 28.72 -18.30
CA ALA A 189 21.56 29.67 -17.39
C ALA A 189 21.71 29.10 -15.98
N SER A 190 20.86 28.16 -15.55
CA SER A 190 20.96 27.53 -14.23
C SER A 190 22.13 26.53 -14.17
N ARG A 191 22.25 25.68 -15.20
CA ARG A 191 23.29 24.65 -15.31
C ARG A 191 24.58 25.17 -15.92
N GLN A 192 24.56 26.38 -16.50
CA GLN A 192 25.69 27.00 -17.20
C GLN A 192 26.23 26.07 -18.29
N MET A 193 25.35 25.63 -19.19
CA MET A 193 25.64 24.60 -20.18
C MET A 193 25.01 24.98 -21.53
N LEU A 194 25.65 24.54 -22.61
CA LEU A 194 25.13 24.66 -23.97
C LEU A 194 24.80 23.29 -24.53
N ARG A 195 23.58 23.10 -25.05
CA ARG A 195 23.24 21.93 -25.88
C ARG A 195 23.30 22.32 -27.34
N PHE A 196 24.13 21.64 -28.11
CA PHE A 196 24.13 21.71 -29.57
C PHE A 196 23.25 20.60 -30.13
N GLY A 197 22.57 20.86 -31.24
CA GLY A 197 21.84 19.86 -32.00
C GLY A 197 22.16 19.95 -33.49
N VAL A 198 22.29 18.78 -34.11
CA VAL A 198 22.26 18.60 -35.57
C VAL A 198 21.30 17.43 -35.83
N ASP A 199 20.17 17.73 -36.45
CA ASP A 199 19.06 16.80 -36.65
C ASP A 199 18.62 16.18 -35.29
N GLU A 200 18.56 14.86 -35.19
CA GLU A 200 18.18 14.13 -33.96
C GLU A 200 19.39 13.89 -33.02
N ALA A 201 20.59 14.37 -33.37
CA ALA A 201 21.78 14.21 -32.55
C ALA A 201 22.03 15.45 -31.69
N TYR A 202 22.22 15.24 -30.39
CA TYR A 202 22.44 16.31 -29.40
C TYR A 202 23.73 16.12 -28.61
N GLU A 203 24.34 17.23 -28.22
CA GLU A 203 25.56 17.25 -27.41
C GLU A 203 25.53 18.39 -26.40
N GLU A 204 25.64 18.05 -25.12
CA GLU A 204 25.72 19.01 -24.02
C GLU A 204 27.17 19.30 -23.65
N VAL A 205 27.51 20.60 -23.61
CA VAL A 205 28.86 21.08 -23.30
C VAL A 205 28.79 22.05 -22.12
N PRO A 206 29.25 21.65 -20.92
CA PRO A 206 29.26 22.51 -19.74
C PRO A 206 30.28 23.65 -19.89
N LEU A 207 29.92 24.84 -19.40
CA LEU A 207 30.79 26.01 -19.42
C LEU A 207 31.62 26.10 -18.13
N VAL A 208 32.93 26.40 -18.25
CA VAL A 208 33.86 26.48 -17.10
C VAL A 208 34.35 27.92 -16.87
N LYS A 209 34.51 28.31 -15.60
CA LYS A 209 34.60 29.67 -15.00
C LYS A 209 35.62 30.70 -15.55
N GLN A 210 36.38 30.41 -16.60
CA GLN A 210 37.17 31.41 -17.36
C GLN A 210 36.42 31.96 -18.59
N ASN A 211 35.18 31.50 -18.82
CA ASN A 211 34.46 31.67 -20.09
C ASN A 211 33.28 32.66 -20.07
N TYR A 212 33.08 33.42 -18.99
CA TYR A 212 31.90 34.28 -18.85
C TYR A 212 32.25 35.76 -18.91
N PRO A 213 31.65 36.55 -19.82
CA PRO A 213 31.62 38.00 -19.65
C PRO A 213 30.83 38.36 -18.37
N GLN A 214 31.44 39.12 -17.46
CA GLN A 214 30.67 39.73 -16.36
C GLN A 214 29.90 40.95 -16.91
N TYR A 215 28.71 40.66 -17.42
CA TYR A 215 27.65 41.60 -17.79
C TYR A 215 28.03 42.63 -18.87
N LEU A 216 27.92 42.23 -20.14
CA LEU A 216 27.81 43.18 -21.25
C LEU A 216 26.34 43.54 -21.51
N GLU A 217 26.09 44.82 -21.81
CA GLU A 217 24.83 45.27 -22.42
C GLU A 217 24.78 44.78 -23.88
N GLY A 218 24.15 43.62 -24.13
CA GLY A 218 23.97 43.08 -25.48
C GLY A 218 22.99 43.89 -26.34
N GLY A 219 23.27 44.02 -27.65
CA GLY A 219 22.41 44.68 -28.64
C GLY A 219 21.55 43.68 -29.45
N PRO A 220 21.03 44.07 -30.64
CA PRO A 220 20.12 43.21 -31.39
C PRO A 220 20.80 41.90 -31.87
N LEU A 221 20.00 40.86 -32.04
CA LEU A 221 20.45 39.59 -32.63
C LEU A 221 20.36 39.69 -34.16
N GLU A 222 21.45 39.37 -34.85
CA GLU A 222 21.53 39.37 -36.30
C GLU A 222 21.56 37.92 -36.83
N ILE A 223 20.56 37.53 -37.62
CA ILE A 223 20.44 36.19 -38.24
C ILE A 223 20.96 36.25 -39.69
N GLY A 224 21.79 35.29 -40.07
CA GLY A 224 22.34 35.11 -41.41
C GLY A 224 23.75 35.68 -41.61
N GLY A 225 24.30 36.45 -40.65
CA GLY A 225 25.66 36.97 -40.80
C GLY A 225 26.21 37.78 -39.63
N ARG A 226 27.52 38.04 -39.71
CA ARG A 226 28.34 38.74 -38.70
C ARG A 226 28.84 40.09 -39.22
N ARG A 227 28.66 41.14 -38.41
CA ARG A 227 29.26 42.47 -38.63
C ARG A 227 30.65 42.61 -38.02
N ASN A 228 31.54 43.26 -38.77
CA ASN A 228 32.86 43.66 -38.29
C ASN A 228 32.83 44.97 -37.46
N SER A 229 34.00 45.42 -37.03
CA SER A 229 34.27 46.65 -36.27
C SER A 229 33.97 47.96 -37.02
N SER A 230 33.95 47.94 -38.35
CA SER A 230 33.49 49.06 -39.19
C SER A 230 31.97 49.06 -39.39
N ASN A 231 31.26 48.15 -38.73
CA ASN A 231 29.82 47.91 -38.87
C ASN A 231 29.42 47.32 -40.23
N ASP A 232 30.39 46.82 -41.01
CA ASP A 232 30.18 46.15 -42.29
C ASP A 232 30.05 44.64 -42.09
N TYR A 233 29.15 43.99 -42.82
CA TYR A 233 29.06 42.53 -42.78
C TYR A 233 30.30 41.89 -43.43
N SER A 234 30.91 40.93 -42.72
CA SER A 234 32.22 40.38 -43.09
C SER A 234 32.27 38.85 -43.18
N GLN A 235 31.32 38.15 -42.56
CA GLN A 235 31.17 36.70 -42.61
C GLN A 235 29.68 36.34 -42.59
N PHE A 236 29.27 35.34 -43.36
CA PHE A 236 27.87 34.95 -43.54
C PHE A 236 27.77 33.43 -43.55
N LEU A 237 26.60 32.90 -43.20
CA LEU A 237 26.21 31.57 -43.67
C LEU A 237 26.26 31.58 -45.21
N ARG A 238 26.74 30.53 -45.86
CA ARG A 238 26.69 30.38 -47.33
C ARG A 238 25.73 29.27 -47.69
N GLY A 239 24.46 29.61 -47.76
CA GLY A 239 23.40 28.64 -47.95
C GLY A 239 22.04 29.32 -47.96
N VAL A 240 21.06 28.55 -47.55
CA VAL A 240 19.72 29.04 -47.24
C VAL A 240 19.41 28.71 -45.78
N ILE A 241 18.67 29.61 -45.15
CA ILE A 241 18.03 29.43 -43.85
C ILE A 241 16.54 29.40 -44.15
N ASP A 242 15.79 28.54 -43.47
CA ASP A 242 14.34 28.50 -43.58
C ASP A 242 13.65 28.76 -42.23
N GLU A 243 13.05 27.76 -41.60
CA GLU A 243 12.35 27.96 -40.33
C GLU A 243 13.34 28.25 -39.20
N VAL A 244 13.24 29.43 -38.58
CA VAL A 244 14.04 29.82 -37.42
C VAL A 244 13.12 30.04 -36.24
N ARG A 245 13.37 29.35 -35.12
CA ARG A 245 12.70 29.60 -33.85
C ARG A 245 13.69 30.12 -32.83
N ILE A 246 13.28 31.15 -32.11
CA ILE A 246 13.96 31.64 -30.92
C ILE A 246 12.98 31.52 -29.77
N SER A 247 13.39 30.82 -28.71
CA SER A 247 12.62 30.64 -27.47
C SER A 247 13.35 31.28 -26.30
N ARG A 248 12.60 31.84 -25.35
CA ARG A 248 13.14 32.47 -24.12
C ARG A 248 13.32 31.47 -22.97
N ILE A 249 13.32 30.19 -23.31
CA ILE A 249 13.45 29.07 -22.41
C ILE A 249 14.42 28.05 -23.01
N PHE A 250 14.96 27.18 -22.16
CA PHE A 250 15.61 25.96 -22.59
C PHE A 250 14.52 24.97 -23.04
N LEU A 251 14.48 24.63 -24.33
CA LEU A 251 13.54 23.62 -24.84
C LEU A 251 14.16 22.23 -24.64
N GLU A 252 13.38 21.26 -24.19
CA GLU A 252 13.78 19.84 -24.19
C GLU A 252 13.80 19.28 -25.63
N GLU A 253 14.53 18.19 -25.85
CA GLU A 253 14.73 17.60 -27.20
C GLU A 253 13.40 17.28 -27.91
N SER A 254 12.41 16.78 -27.15
CA SER A 254 11.06 16.45 -27.65
C SER A 254 10.25 17.65 -28.11
N ARG A 255 10.67 18.86 -27.76
CA ARG A 255 9.98 20.11 -28.11
C ARG A 255 10.65 20.85 -29.26
N LEU A 256 11.72 20.32 -29.86
CA LEU A 256 12.42 20.93 -31.01
C LEU A 256 11.70 20.64 -32.33
N LEU A 257 11.87 21.51 -33.34
CA LEU A 257 11.24 21.41 -34.67
C LEU A 257 11.87 20.34 -35.57
N ASN A 258 12.18 19.16 -35.02
CA ASN A 258 12.90 18.09 -35.71
C ASN A 258 11.97 17.25 -36.60
N GLY A 259 11.55 17.80 -37.74
CA GLY A 259 11.04 17.03 -38.89
C GLY A 259 9.75 16.20 -38.67
N LYS A 260 9.05 16.40 -37.55
CA LYS A 260 7.78 15.73 -37.20
C LYS A 260 6.62 16.67 -36.93
N SER A 261 6.81 17.99 -37.01
CA SER A 261 5.74 18.93 -36.73
C SER A 261 4.65 18.82 -37.81
N THR A 262 3.50 18.29 -37.45
CA THR A 262 2.34 18.14 -38.35
C THR A 262 1.56 19.46 -38.35
N ASP A 263 0.97 19.83 -39.47
CA ASP A 263 0.07 20.98 -39.64
C ASP A 263 -1.19 20.39 -40.29
N CYS A 264 -1.98 19.72 -39.44
CA CYS A 264 -3.04 18.85 -39.91
C CYS A 264 -4.27 19.63 -40.36
N ASP A 265 -4.48 20.83 -39.84
CA ASP A 265 -5.58 21.72 -40.23
C ASP A 265 -5.21 22.60 -41.46
N GLY A 266 -3.95 22.58 -41.88
CA GLY A 266 -3.43 23.25 -43.07
C GLY A 266 -3.41 24.77 -42.94
N ASN A 267 -3.42 25.29 -41.71
CA ASN A 267 -3.45 26.71 -41.42
C ASN A 267 -2.06 27.37 -41.58
N GLY A 268 -1.01 26.56 -41.80
CA GLY A 268 0.37 27.03 -41.92
C GLY A 268 1.07 27.15 -40.57
N ILE A 269 0.58 26.56 -39.50
CA ILE A 269 1.11 26.54 -38.12
C ILE A 269 1.26 25.08 -37.75
N ALA A 270 2.35 24.73 -37.06
CA ALA A 270 2.47 23.36 -36.57
C ALA A 270 1.47 23.13 -35.44
N ASP A 271 0.85 21.96 -35.39
CA ASP A 271 -0.16 21.57 -34.39
C ASP A 271 0.34 21.82 -32.96
N GLU A 272 1.61 21.48 -32.68
CA GLU A 272 2.27 21.72 -31.39
C GLU A 272 2.30 23.21 -30.97
N LEU A 273 2.30 24.13 -31.95
CA LEU A 273 2.25 25.57 -31.73
C LEU A 273 0.81 26.05 -31.59
N ASP A 274 -0.15 25.48 -32.30
CA ASP A 274 -1.58 25.77 -32.13
C ASP A 274 -2.04 25.39 -30.73
N ILE A 275 -1.67 24.21 -30.24
CA ILE A 275 -1.94 23.74 -28.87
C ILE A 275 -1.26 24.62 -27.82
N THR A 276 -0.04 25.10 -28.10
CA THR A 276 0.66 25.99 -27.18
C THR A 276 -0.02 27.38 -27.10
N VAL A 277 -0.61 27.85 -28.20
CA VAL A 277 -1.29 29.15 -28.27
C VAL A 277 -2.69 29.06 -27.65
N ASP A 278 -3.40 27.97 -27.89
CA ASP A 278 -4.72 27.70 -27.35
C ASP A 278 -4.81 26.25 -26.88
N PRO A 279 -4.56 25.96 -25.59
CA PRO A 279 -4.64 24.60 -25.07
C PRO A 279 -6.03 23.98 -25.15
N SER A 280 -7.07 24.74 -25.49
CA SER A 280 -8.44 24.22 -25.64
C SER A 280 -8.71 23.54 -26.98
N VAL A 281 -7.79 23.64 -27.96
CA VAL A 281 -7.92 22.97 -29.26
C VAL A 281 -7.33 21.54 -29.29
N ASP A 282 -6.84 21.07 -28.14
CA ASP A 282 -6.46 19.69 -27.82
C ASP A 282 -7.04 19.38 -26.43
N CYS A 283 -8.37 19.30 -26.38
CA CYS A 283 -9.12 19.20 -25.13
C CYS A 283 -8.83 17.90 -24.36
N ASN A 284 -8.47 16.83 -25.08
CA ASN A 284 -8.09 15.53 -24.51
C ASN A 284 -6.57 15.40 -24.24
N ARG A 285 -5.76 16.43 -24.58
CA ARG A 285 -4.33 16.59 -24.32
C ARG A 285 -3.43 15.52 -24.93
N ASN A 286 -3.80 14.94 -26.07
CA ASN A 286 -3.03 13.89 -26.71
C ASN A 286 -1.94 14.40 -27.68
N GLY A 287 -1.82 15.73 -27.85
CA GLY A 287 -0.83 16.36 -28.71
C GLY A 287 -1.23 16.46 -30.19
N VAL A 288 -2.49 16.17 -30.53
CA VAL A 288 -3.11 16.34 -31.85
C VAL A 288 -4.28 17.31 -31.71
N LEU A 289 -4.53 18.14 -32.72
CA LEU A 289 -5.69 19.04 -32.68
C LEU A 289 -7.00 18.25 -32.77
N ASP A 290 -7.98 18.59 -31.93
CA ASP A 290 -9.30 17.96 -31.90
C ASP A 290 -9.97 17.97 -33.29
N ALA A 291 -9.82 19.09 -34.02
CA ALA A 291 -10.34 19.24 -35.38
C ALA A 291 -9.74 18.22 -36.37
N CYS A 292 -8.50 17.80 -36.16
CA CYS A 292 -7.82 16.82 -36.99
C CYS A 292 -8.18 15.39 -36.60
N GLU A 293 -8.43 15.16 -35.33
CA GLU A 293 -8.97 13.88 -34.85
C GLU A 293 -10.38 13.64 -35.39
N ILE A 294 -11.25 14.65 -35.38
CA ILE A 294 -12.59 14.57 -35.97
C ILE A 294 -12.51 14.35 -37.49
N ALA A 295 -11.52 14.95 -38.16
CA ALA A 295 -11.33 14.78 -39.60
C ALA A 295 -10.90 13.35 -39.98
N ASP A 296 -10.07 12.68 -39.17
CA ASP A 296 -9.62 11.29 -39.39
C ASP A 296 -10.61 10.25 -38.84
N ARG A 297 -11.27 10.57 -37.72
CA ARG A 297 -12.26 9.75 -37.02
C ARG A 297 -13.54 10.54 -36.69
N PRO A 298 -14.47 10.67 -37.67
CA PRO A 298 -15.73 11.37 -37.47
C PRO A 298 -16.65 10.74 -36.40
N ASP A 299 -16.35 9.53 -35.94
CA ASP A 299 -17.03 8.85 -34.84
C ASP A 299 -16.70 9.41 -33.45
N LEU A 300 -15.70 10.30 -33.34
CA LEU A 300 -15.34 11.00 -32.10
C LEU A 300 -16.21 12.25 -31.82
N ASP A 301 -16.95 12.72 -32.82
CA ASP A 301 -17.95 13.80 -32.73
C ASP A 301 -19.28 13.23 -33.24
N CYS A 302 -19.87 12.32 -32.45
CA CYS A 302 -21.11 11.62 -32.82
C CYS A 302 -22.28 12.60 -32.96
N ASN A 303 -22.26 13.72 -32.25
CA ASN A 303 -23.33 14.71 -32.26
C ASN A 303 -23.16 15.79 -33.37
N LEU A 304 -22.00 15.82 -34.04
CA LEU A 304 -21.63 16.65 -35.19
C LEU A 304 -21.61 18.16 -34.91
N ASP A 305 -21.30 18.56 -33.68
CA ASP A 305 -21.25 19.96 -33.30
C ASP A 305 -19.85 20.59 -33.39
N GLY A 306 -18.85 19.80 -33.78
CA GLY A 306 -17.50 20.24 -34.06
C GLY A 306 -16.57 20.25 -32.85
N THR A 307 -16.96 19.62 -31.75
CA THR A 307 -16.10 19.32 -30.59
C THR A 307 -16.17 17.81 -30.33
N ILE A 308 -15.08 17.19 -29.89
CA ILE A 308 -15.08 15.76 -29.56
C ILE A 308 -16.03 15.55 -28.37
N ASP A 309 -16.90 14.54 -28.42
CA ASP A 309 -17.95 14.33 -27.40
C ASP A 309 -17.36 14.20 -25.98
N THR A 310 -16.16 13.63 -25.84
CA THR A 310 -15.43 13.52 -24.55
C THR A 310 -15.04 14.87 -23.93
N CYS A 311 -15.16 15.95 -24.69
CA CYS A 311 -14.82 17.31 -24.27
C CYS A 311 -16.04 18.21 -24.08
N GLN A 312 -17.25 17.61 -24.06
CA GLN A 312 -18.51 18.33 -24.02
C GLN A 312 -19.40 17.88 -22.87
N ILE A 313 -19.08 18.29 -21.64
CA ILE A 313 -19.95 18.03 -20.49
C ILE A 313 -20.01 19.27 -19.59
N ASP A 314 -21.20 19.87 -19.44
CA ASP A 314 -21.49 20.82 -18.37
C ASP A 314 -22.09 20.04 -17.19
N ALA A 315 -21.49 20.15 -16.00
CA ALA A 315 -21.93 19.49 -14.77
C ALA A 315 -23.36 19.88 -14.36
N PHE A 316 -24.21 18.89 -14.10
CA PHE A 316 -25.54 19.09 -13.53
C PHE A 316 -25.44 19.37 -12.02
N ARG A 317 -26.32 20.26 -11.50
CA ARG A 317 -26.33 20.63 -10.09
C ARG A 317 -27.75 20.68 -9.54
N TYR A 318 -27.93 20.11 -8.36
CA TYR A 318 -29.13 20.23 -7.54
C TYR A 318 -29.04 21.53 -6.72
N VAL A 319 -29.65 22.62 -7.21
CA VAL A 319 -29.48 23.98 -6.68
C VAL A 319 -30.79 24.57 -6.17
N LEU A 320 -30.76 25.15 -4.97
CA LEU A 320 -31.86 25.95 -4.38
C LEU A 320 -31.45 27.40 -4.05
N ASP A 321 -30.21 27.77 -4.36
CA ASP A 321 -29.56 29.02 -4.01
C ASP A 321 -28.88 29.68 -5.23
N ASP A 322 -28.41 30.93 -5.12
CA ASP A 322 -27.68 31.62 -6.19
C ASP A 322 -26.14 31.56 -6.07
N GLY A 323 -25.63 30.90 -5.02
CA GLY A 323 -24.22 30.69 -4.74
C GLY A 323 -23.57 31.74 -3.85
N GLU A 324 -24.33 32.75 -3.44
CA GLU A 324 -23.94 33.72 -2.43
C GLU A 324 -24.70 33.46 -1.12
N SER A 325 -24.24 34.06 -0.02
CA SER A 325 -24.93 33.99 1.26
C SER A 325 -25.13 35.38 1.86
N GLU A 326 -26.38 35.70 2.20
CA GLU A 326 -26.80 36.98 2.77
C GLU A 326 -27.11 36.88 4.28
N GLY A 327 -27.09 35.67 4.84
CA GLY A 327 -27.43 35.40 6.23
C GLY A 327 -26.65 34.24 6.83
N LEU A 328 -26.42 34.31 8.14
CA LEU A 328 -25.89 33.20 8.93
C LEU A 328 -26.91 32.79 9.98
N VAL A 329 -26.99 31.50 10.26
CA VAL A 329 -27.98 30.91 11.17
C VAL A 329 -27.31 29.99 12.19
N ASP A 330 -27.89 29.94 13.38
CA ASP A 330 -27.53 29.03 14.48
C ASP A 330 -28.67 28.07 14.82
N SER A 331 -28.33 27.02 15.57
CA SER A 331 -29.29 26.16 16.24
C SER A 331 -29.34 26.41 17.75
N ASP A 332 -30.36 25.89 18.43
CA ASP A 332 -30.46 25.87 19.89
C ASP A 332 -29.47 24.86 20.55
N GLY A 333 -28.66 24.14 19.76
CA GLY A 333 -27.64 23.17 20.19
C GLY A 333 -26.20 23.71 20.18
N THR A 334 -25.24 22.87 20.58
CA THR A 334 -23.78 23.13 20.48
C THR A 334 -23.13 22.48 19.25
N HIS A 335 -23.90 21.67 18.52
CA HIS A 335 -23.53 21.06 17.25
C HIS A 335 -24.73 21.22 16.32
N THR A 336 -24.45 21.58 15.07
CA THR A 336 -25.50 21.95 14.12
C THR A 336 -25.32 21.14 12.85
N ALA A 337 -26.40 20.54 12.38
CA ALA A 337 -26.51 20.02 11.05
C ALA A 337 -27.55 20.83 10.26
N TRP A 338 -27.26 21.11 8.99
CA TRP A 338 -28.18 21.81 8.10
C TRP A 338 -28.17 21.15 6.72
N MET A 339 -29.36 21.03 6.12
CA MET A 339 -29.53 20.23 4.92
C MET A 339 -30.70 20.67 4.06
N ASN A 340 -30.60 20.40 2.76
CA ASN A 340 -31.63 20.67 1.76
C ASN A 340 -32.25 19.34 1.28
N LEU A 341 -33.57 19.27 1.24
CA LEU A 341 -34.35 18.19 0.62
C LEU A 341 -34.44 18.39 -0.89
N MET A 342 -33.88 17.44 -1.63
CA MET A 342 -33.89 17.38 -3.08
C MET A 342 -34.74 16.20 -3.57
N PHE A 343 -35.04 16.17 -4.87
CA PHE A 343 -35.64 15.01 -5.52
C PHE A 343 -34.77 14.63 -6.71
N VAL A 344 -34.48 13.34 -6.86
CA VAL A 344 -33.72 12.84 -8.01
C VAL A 344 -34.40 13.25 -9.32
N GLU A 345 -33.63 13.84 -10.24
CA GLU A 345 -34.12 14.19 -11.58
C GLU A 345 -33.79 13.07 -12.59
N GLU A 346 -34.61 12.95 -13.65
CA GLU A 346 -34.40 11.95 -14.70
C GLU A 346 -33.09 12.19 -15.45
N GLY A 347 -32.18 11.20 -15.44
CA GLY A 347 -30.84 11.31 -16.03
C GLY A 347 -29.75 11.83 -15.08
N HIS A 348 -30.08 12.08 -13.80
CA HIS A 348 -29.16 12.52 -12.76
C HIS A 348 -29.32 11.68 -11.49
N GLU A 349 -29.48 10.37 -11.65
CA GLU A 349 -29.65 9.40 -10.57
C GLU A 349 -28.39 9.22 -9.71
N SER A 350 -27.29 9.87 -10.10
CA SER A 350 -26.01 9.89 -9.40
C SER A 350 -25.56 11.30 -9.02
N VAL A 351 -24.66 11.39 -8.04
CA VAL A 351 -24.03 12.62 -7.57
C VAL A 351 -22.52 12.38 -7.42
N THR A 352 -21.69 13.17 -8.08
CA THR A 352 -20.22 13.09 -8.05
C THR A 352 -19.59 14.00 -7.00
N GLY A 353 -20.31 14.95 -6.40
CA GLY A 353 -19.76 15.81 -5.34
C GLY A 353 -20.78 16.64 -4.58
N ILE A 354 -20.32 17.38 -3.58
CA ILE A 354 -21.11 18.35 -2.81
C ILE A 354 -20.45 19.73 -2.90
N GLU A 355 -21.22 20.73 -3.29
CA GLU A 355 -20.82 22.14 -3.18
C GLU A 355 -21.34 22.72 -1.87
N VAL A 356 -20.49 23.42 -1.11
CA VAL A 356 -20.84 24.09 0.14
C VAL A 356 -20.14 25.44 0.27
N LEU A 357 -20.86 26.44 0.77
CA LEU A 357 -20.27 27.72 1.19
C LEU A 357 -20.17 27.74 2.71
N MET A 358 -18.95 27.75 3.26
CA MET A 358 -18.73 27.80 4.71
C MET A 358 -18.54 29.25 5.20
N PRO A 359 -19.02 29.64 6.40
CA PRO A 359 -18.83 30.98 6.91
C PRO A 359 -17.40 31.20 7.43
N ALA A 360 -16.95 32.45 7.48
CA ALA A 360 -15.63 32.81 7.99
C ALA A 360 -15.34 32.33 9.43
N SER A 361 -16.39 32.12 10.24
CA SER A 361 -16.33 31.61 11.61
C SER A 361 -16.01 30.11 11.71
N GLN A 362 -15.98 29.38 10.59
CA GLN A 362 -15.68 27.93 10.55
C GLN A 362 -14.36 27.61 9.84
N ILE A 363 -13.58 28.64 9.47
CA ILE A 363 -12.24 28.44 8.91
C ILE A 363 -11.34 27.77 9.94
N GLY A 364 -10.78 26.61 9.56
CA GLY A 364 -9.88 25.84 10.42
C GLY A 364 -10.55 24.82 11.34
N ASP A 365 -11.88 24.81 11.44
CA ASP A 365 -12.62 23.81 12.23
C ASP A 365 -13.08 22.63 11.34
N PRO A 366 -13.06 21.39 11.86
CA PRO A 366 -13.48 20.22 11.09
C PRO A 366 -15.00 20.16 10.94
N PHE A 367 -15.47 19.81 9.75
CA PHE A 367 -16.87 19.50 9.45
C PHE A 367 -16.99 18.26 8.57
N GLY A 368 -18.22 17.76 8.41
CA GLY A 368 -18.53 16.69 7.45
C GLY A 368 -19.65 17.09 6.49
N LEU A 369 -19.61 16.56 5.27
CA LEU A 369 -20.63 16.70 4.24
C LEU A 369 -21.27 15.35 3.97
N TYR A 370 -22.59 15.30 3.81
CA TYR A 370 -23.29 14.03 3.65
C TYR A 370 -24.48 14.11 2.69
N LEU A 371 -24.78 12.96 2.09
CA LEU A 371 -26.03 12.64 1.41
C LEU A 371 -26.82 11.67 2.29
N TRP A 372 -28.13 11.87 2.46
CA TRP A 372 -29.01 10.97 3.21
C TRP A 372 -30.23 10.53 2.38
N THR A 373 -30.72 9.32 2.62
CA THR A 373 -32.02 8.86 2.13
C THR A 373 -33.15 9.42 2.99
N ASP A 374 -34.38 9.38 2.47
CA ASP A 374 -35.63 9.59 3.21
C ASP A 374 -36.47 8.29 3.08
N PRO A 375 -36.27 7.30 3.98
CA PRO A 375 -36.83 5.95 3.83
C PRO A 375 -38.36 5.89 3.81
N ASP A 376 -39.05 6.69 4.60
CA ASP A 376 -40.52 6.75 4.59
C ASP A 376 -41.09 7.73 3.54
N GLY A 377 -40.22 8.55 2.93
CA GLY A 377 -40.52 9.45 1.84
C GLY A 377 -41.37 10.64 2.25
N ASN A 378 -41.38 11.00 3.53
CA ASN A 378 -42.24 12.04 4.09
C ASN A 378 -41.62 13.45 3.98
N GLY A 379 -40.34 13.57 3.61
CA GLY A 379 -39.59 14.81 3.47
C GLY A 379 -39.10 15.44 4.78
N VAL A 380 -39.09 14.68 5.87
CA VAL A 380 -38.60 15.03 7.21
C VAL A 380 -37.38 14.15 7.50
N PRO A 381 -36.27 14.71 8.02
CA PRO A 381 -35.04 13.93 8.17
C PRO A 381 -34.99 13.07 9.45
N ASP A 382 -36.14 12.69 10.02
CA ASP A 382 -36.21 11.98 11.31
C ASP A 382 -35.94 10.47 11.21
N ASP A 383 -35.97 9.91 10.00
CA ASP A 383 -35.58 8.53 9.69
C ASP A 383 -34.46 8.46 8.64
N SER A 384 -33.80 9.58 8.35
CA SER A 384 -32.73 9.67 7.37
C SER A 384 -31.59 8.69 7.64
N THR A 385 -31.11 8.00 6.61
CA THR A 385 -29.91 7.15 6.67
C THR A 385 -28.85 7.66 5.72
N VAL A 386 -27.58 7.64 6.11
CA VAL A 386 -26.47 8.09 5.27
C VAL A 386 -26.37 7.24 3.99
N ILE A 387 -26.25 7.92 2.85
CA ILE A 387 -25.91 7.33 1.54
C ILE A 387 -24.40 7.40 1.33
N ALA A 388 -23.82 8.58 1.55
CA ALA A 388 -22.39 8.84 1.43
C ALA A 388 -22.00 10.07 2.27
N GLY A 389 -20.74 10.14 2.71
CA GLY A 389 -20.22 11.26 3.48
C GLY A 389 -18.73 11.52 3.24
N ILE A 390 -18.31 12.77 3.48
CA ILE A 390 -16.92 13.22 3.47
C ILE A 390 -16.66 13.87 4.82
N GLU A 391 -15.75 13.31 5.60
CA GLU A 391 -15.53 13.71 7.00
C GLU A 391 -14.21 14.47 7.22
N ASN A 392 -14.11 15.14 8.36
CA ASN A 392 -12.91 15.86 8.82
C ASN A 392 -12.37 16.90 7.83
N LEU A 393 -13.27 17.51 7.05
CA LEU A 393 -12.95 18.56 6.10
C LEU A 393 -12.60 19.86 6.82
N VAL A 394 -11.63 20.60 6.27
CA VAL A 394 -11.20 21.89 6.78
C VAL A 394 -11.05 22.85 5.61
N VAL A 395 -11.61 24.06 5.75
CA VAL A 395 -11.54 25.11 4.73
C VAL A 395 -10.66 26.27 5.20
N ASP A 396 -9.96 26.94 4.28
CA ASP A 396 -9.10 28.10 4.54
C ASP A 396 -9.59 29.40 3.87
N GLU A 397 -10.69 29.34 3.12
CA GLU A 397 -11.31 30.48 2.44
C GLU A 397 -12.83 30.52 2.56
N VAL A 398 -13.41 31.71 2.32
CA VAL A 398 -14.86 31.95 2.29
C VAL A 398 -15.28 32.03 0.83
N ALA A 399 -15.44 30.86 0.22
CA ALA A 399 -15.88 30.68 -1.15
C ALA A 399 -16.84 29.49 -1.24
N LEU A 400 -17.62 29.43 -2.32
CA LEU A 400 -18.36 28.22 -2.65
C LEU A 400 -17.35 27.17 -3.12
N LEU A 401 -17.22 26.10 -2.37
CA LEU A 401 -16.22 25.05 -2.59
C LEU A 401 -16.91 23.77 -3.02
N THR A 402 -16.31 23.09 -4.00
CA THR A 402 -16.75 21.78 -4.46
C THR A 402 -15.88 20.71 -3.79
N PHE A 403 -16.52 19.71 -3.20
CA PHE A 403 -15.89 18.53 -2.63
C PHE A 403 -16.40 17.30 -3.38
N ASP A 404 -15.52 16.68 -4.15
CA ASP A 404 -15.89 15.53 -4.97
C ASP A 404 -15.91 14.25 -4.14
N PHE A 405 -16.89 13.41 -4.41
CA PHE A 405 -16.88 12.03 -3.98
C PHE A 405 -15.87 11.24 -4.82
N PRO A 406 -15.26 10.18 -4.25
CA PRO A 406 -14.31 9.35 -5.00
C PRO A 406 -14.92 8.65 -6.23
N ARG A 407 -16.25 8.47 -6.25
CA ARG A 407 -17.04 8.03 -7.41
C ARG A 407 -18.45 8.60 -7.32
N ALA A 408 -19.19 8.52 -8.42
CA ALA A 408 -20.60 8.90 -8.47
C ALA A 408 -21.44 8.06 -7.47
N VAL A 409 -22.15 8.74 -6.58
CA VAL A 409 -23.03 8.17 -5.56
C VAL A 409 -24.43 8.05 -6.13
N THR A 410 -24.97 6.83 -6.24
CA THR A 410 -26.36 6.64 -6.68
C THR A 410 -27.33 7.07 -5.57
N ILE A 411 -28.17 8.06 -5.85
CA ILE A 411 -29.12 8.65 -4.89
C ILE A 411 -30.54 8.10 -5.03
N GLY A 412 -30.81 7.27 -6.05
CA GLY A 412 -32.07 6.55 -6.23
C GLY A 412 -32.72 6.81 -7.59
N PRO A 413 -33.88 6.21 -7.90
CA PRO A 413 -34.60 6.47 -9.15
C PRO A 413 -35.24 7.86 -9.20
N PRO A 414 -35.61 8.38 -10.39
CA PRO A 414 -36.23 9.71 -10.54
C PRO A 414 -37.46 9.92 -9.64
N GLY A 415 -37.49 11.05 -8.95
CA GLY A 415 -38.51 11.42 -7.97
C GLY A 415 -38.25 10.95 -6.54
N THR A 416 -37.16 10.23 -6.27
CA THR A 416 -36.77 9.81 -4.90
C THR A 416 -36.34 11.02 -4.07
N PRO A 417 -36.86 11.23 -2.85
CA PRO A 417 -36.35 12.25 -1.94
C PRO A 417 -34.98 11.86 -1.38
N PHE A 418 -34.08 12.82 -1.32
CA PHE A 418 -32.80 12.70 -0.63
C PHE A 418 -32.40 14.04 -0.02
N PHE A 419 -31.56 14.01 1.01
CA PHE A 419 -31.01 15.20 1.62
C PHE A 419 -29.52 15.36 1.27
N VAL A 420 -29.09 16.60 1.09
CA VAL A 420 -27.67 16.98 1.01
C VAL A 420 -27.40 18.05 2.07
N GLY A 421 -26.33 17.89 2.84
CA GLY A 421 -26.11 18.77 3.99
C GLY A 421 -24.76 18.63 4.68
N VAL A 422 -24.62 19.38 5.77
CA VAL A 422 -23.39 19.55 6.54
C VAL A 422 -23.64 19.18 7.99
N VAL A 423 -22.64 18.58 8.64
CA VAL A 423 -22.57 18.41 10.09
C VAL A 423 -21.31 19.12 10.59
N ALA A 424 -21.48 20.12 11.44
CA ALA A 424 -20.35 20.87 11.99
C ALA A 424 -20.43 20.95 13.53
N SER A 425 -19.26 20.86 14.16
CA SER A 425 -19.09 21.19 15.57
C SER A 425 -18.68 22.65 15.68
N SER A 426 -19.52 23.50 16.27
CA SER A 426 -19.16 24.89 16.48
C SER A 426 -19.44 25.32 17.91
N ILE A 427 -18.46 25.98 18.53
CA ILE A 427 -18.67 26.75 19.77
C ILE A 427 -19.06 28.21 19.47
N ASP A 428 -19.18 28.58 18.19
CA ASP A 428 -19.54 29.91 17.72
C ASP A 428 -21.03 30.01 17.35
N GLU A 429 -21.59 31.21 17.53
CA GLU A 429 -23.03 31.48 17.48
C GLU A 429 -23.68 31.36 16.08
N PHE A 430 -23.00 31.00 14.97
CA PHE A 430 -23.65 30.92 13.63
C PHE A 430 -22.87 30.05 12.59
N PRO A 431 -23.02 28.70 12.59
CA PRO A 431 -22.28 27.81 11.69
C PRO A 431 -22.83 27.65 10.27
N ALA A 432 -24.10 28.01 10.00
CA ALA A 432 -24.75 27.72 8.71
C ALA A 432 -24.96 28.96 7.83
N THR A 433 -24.64 28.86 6.53
CA THR A 433 -24.81 29.91 5.52
C THR A 433 -26.15 29.80 4.79
N LEU A 434 -26.90 30.90 4.76
CA LEU A 434 -28.24 30.96 4.20
C LEU A 434 -28.28 31.96 3.03
N ASP A 435 -28.90 31.54 1.93
CA ASP A 435 -29.35 32.41 0.84
C ASP A 435 -30.81 32.81 1.09
N VAL A 436 -31.09 34.10 1.15
CA VAL A 436 -32.44 34.66 1.38
C VAL A 436 -33.02 35.36 0.15
N ASP A 437 -32.22 35.54 -0.89
CA ASP A 437 -32.65 36.14 -2.14
C ASP A 437 -33.43 35.11 -2.98
N ALA A 438 -34.08 35.58 -4.05
CA ALA A 438 -34.90 34.73 -4.89
C ALA A 438 -34.09 34.21 -6.08
N PRO A 439 -34.22 32.92 -6.46
CA PRO A 439 -35.34 32.04 -6.12
C PRO A 439 -35.08 31.05 -4.96
N HIS A 440 -35.84 31.16 -3.86
CA HIS A 440 -35.86 30.16 -2.79
C HIS A 440 -37.13 29.29 -2.84
N THR A 441 -36.99 28.02 -2.45
CA THR A 441 -38.05 27.01 -2.40
C THR A 441 -38.40 26.66 -0.96
N PHE A 442 -39.65 26.92 -0.57
CA PHE A 442 -40.14 26.66 0.80
C PHE A 442 -40.32 25.16 1.09
N GLY A 443 -40.09 24.78 2.35
CA GLY A 443 -40.31 23.44 2.89
C GLY A 443 -39.22 22.45 2.51
N ARG A 444 -38.01 22.93 2.20
CA ARG A 444 -36.89 22.09 1.75
C ARG A 444 -35.70 22.11 2.70
N SER A 445 -35.50 23.19 3.44
CA SER A 445 -34.26 23.40 4.20
C SER A 445 -34.49 23.18 5.68
N TRP A 446 -33.76 22.23 6.25
CA TRP A 446 -33.90 21.79 7.64
C TRP A 446 -32.67 22.17 8.45
N ILE A 447 -32.87 22.44 9.74
CA ILE A 447 -31.81 22.60 10.74
C ILE A 447 -32.03 21.63 11.89
N ILE A 448 -30.93 21.04 12.36
CA ILE A 448 -30.89 20.11 13.48
C ILE A 448 -29.84 20.61 14.48
N GLY A 449 -30.22 20.71 15.75
CA GLY A 449 -29.35 21.11 16.85
C GLY A 449 -29.25 20.03 17.92
N ARG A 450 -28.04 19.76 18.41
CA ARG A 450 -27.74 18.84 19.52
C ARG A 450 -26.77 19.45 20.52
N ASN A 451 -26.85 19.07 21.81
CA ASN A 451 -25.92 19.53 22.87
C ASN A 451 -24.61 18.70 22.96
N GLY A 452 -24.41 17.75 22.06
CA GLY A 452 -23.21 16.91 21.89
C GLY A 452 -23.00 16.60 20.41
N PRO A 453 -21.92 15.89 20.04
CA PRO A 453 -21.62 15.55 18.64
C PRO A 453 -22.81 14.90 17.95
N ILE A 454 -23.09 15.34 16.73
CA ILE A 454 -24.14 14.73 15.89
C ILE A 454 -23.54 13.48 15.26
N ASP A 455 -24.22 12.35 15.43
CA ASP A 455 -23.95 11.12 14.70
C ASP A 455 -24.72 11.22 13.36
N PRO A 456 -24.05 11.23 12.20
CA PRO A 456 -24.72 11.32 10.92
C PRO A 456 -25.63 10.11 10.63
N ASP A 457 -25.41 8.95 11.27
CA ASP A 457 -26.23 7.75 11.12
C ASP A 457 -27.46 7.72 12.06
N ASP A 458 -27.51 8.60 13.07
CA ASP A 458 -28.67 8.77 13.95
C ASP A 458 -28.90 10.26 14.28
N LEU A 459 -29.56 10.95 13.34
CA LEU A 459 -29.87 12.37 13.46
C LEU A 459 -30.84 12.71 14.59
N MET A 460 -31.52 11.72 15.19
CA MET A 460 -32.58 11.92 16.18
C MET A 460 -32.11 11.72 17.62
N GLU A 461 -30.90 11.22 17.83
CA GLU A 461 -30.35 11.00 19.16
C GLU A 461 -30.14 12.33 19.90
N GLU A 462 -30.80 12.50 21.05
CA GLU A 462 -30.66 13.68 21.93
C GLU A 462 -30.88 15.05 21.25
N VAL A 463 -31.64 15.08 20.16
CA VAL A 463 -32.01 16.30 19.43
C VAL A 463 -32.69 17.31 20.35
N VAL A 464 -32.20 18.56 20.28
CA VAL A 464 -32.84 19.72 20.93
C VAL A 464 -33.59 20.60 19.96
N GLU A 465 -33.24 20.55 18.68
CA GLU A 465 -33.91 21.28 17.61
C GLU A 465 -34.00 20.45 16.33
N LEU A 466 -35.19 20.37 15.73
CA LEU A 466 -35.43 19.85 14.38
C LEU A 466 -36.55 20.70 13.76
N ASN A 467 -36.18 21.62 12.87
CA ASN A 467 -37.12 22.59 12.30
C ASN A 467 -36.82 22.89 10.84
N LEU A 468 -37.86 23.25 10.10
CA LEU A 468 -37.73 23.95 8.82
C LEU A 468 -37.20 25.37 9.06
N ILE A 469 -36.24 25.81 8.26
CA ILE A 469 -35.61 27.12 8.44
C ILE A 469 -36.61 28.27 8.29
N GLU A 470 -37.66 28.08 7.48
CA GLU A 470 -38.66 29.10 7.17
C GLU A 470 -39.61 29.39 8.32
N LEU A 471 -39.55 28.61 9.40
CA LEU A 471 -40.15 28.97 10.69
C LEU A 471 -39.47 30.19 11.34
N PHE A 472 -38.22 30.48 10.93
CA PHE A 472 -37.40 31.57 11.46
C PHE A 472 -37.08 32.62 10.39
N VAL A 473 -36.61 32.19 9.21
CA VAL A 473 -36.17 33.05 8.11
C VAL A 473 -36.41 32.37 6.76
N SER A 474 -36.92 33.10 5.79
CA SER A 474 -37.15 32.56 4.44
C SER A 474 -35.84 32.51 3.67
N GLY A 475 -35.45 31.32 3.20
CA GLY A 475 -34.22 31.07 2.47
C GLY A 475 -33.92 29.58 2.36
N ASN A 476 -32.86 29.23 1.62
CA ASN A 476 -32.33 27.87 1.52
C ASN A 476 -30.85 27.87 1.91
N TRP A 477 -30.33 26.71 2.33
CA TRP A 477 -28.91 26.58 2.64
C TRP A 477 -28.08 26.60 1.36
N VAL A 478 -26.88 27.18 1.42
CA VAL A 478 -25.92 27.17 0.30
C VAL A 478 -25.14 25.84 0.31
N VAL A 479 -25.86 24.76 0.03
CA VAL A 479 -25.35 23.38 -0.05
C VAL A 479 -26.04 22.67 -1.21
N ARG A 480 -25.27 22.08 -2.12
CA ARG A 480 -25.75 21.50 -3.38
C ARG A 480 -25.12 20.13 -3.62
N ALA A 481 -25.85 19.26 -4.30
CA ALA A 481 -25.30 18.04 -4.88
C ALA A 481 -24.92 18.30 -6.35
N VAL A 482 -23.74 17.80 -6.76
CA VAL A 482 -23.17 17.98 -8.10
C VAL A 482 -23.12 16.62 -8.81
N ASP A 483 -23.53 16.57 -10.07
CA ASP A 483 -23.40 15.42 -10.96
C ASP A 483 -22.60 15.88 -12.19
N ASP A 484 -21.28 15.71 -12.10
CA ASP A 484 -20.28 16.12 -13.07
C ASP A 484 -19.54 14.89 -13.59
N GLU A 485 -19.86 14.41 -14.80
CA GLU A 485 -19.17 13.27 -15.42
C GLU A 485 -17.67 13.54 -15.67
N SER A 486 -17.20 14.79 -15.59
CA SER A 486 -15.78 15.15 -15.72
C SER A 486 -14.98 15.09 -14.41
N ALA A 487 -15.65 14.87 -13.27
CA ALA A 487 -15.03 14.72 -11.96
C ALA A 487 -14.62 13.27 -11.68
N ILE A 488 -13.68 12.73 -12.48
CA ILE A 488 -12.92 11.52 -12.14
C ILE A 488 -11.50 11.94 -11.75
N PRO A 489 -11.25 12.44 -10.52
CA PRO A 489 -9.92 12.89 -10.13
C PRO A 489 -9.11 11.76 -9.52
N PHE A 490 -8.98 10.61 -10.17
CA PHE A 490 -7.91 9.67 -9.82
C PHE A 490 -7.35 9.09 -11.10
N THR A 491 -6.34 9.78 -11.64
CA THR A 491 -5.50 9.20 -12.69
C THR A 491 -4.57 8.16 -12.08
N ASP A 492 -4.34 8.12 -10.76
CA ASP A 492 -3.51 7.13 -10.03
C ASP A 492 -4.12 6.93 -8.62
N CYS A 493 -5.11 6.05 -8.50
CA CYS A 493 -5.87 5.81 -7.27
C CYS A 493 -5.08 5.01 -6.24
N ASN A 494 -4.24 4.08 -6.70
CA ASN A 494 -3.43 3.21 -5.85
C ASN A 494 -2.11 3.91 -5.40
N ARG A 495 -1.87 5.13 -5.88
CA ARG A 495 -0.75 6.04 -5.54
C ARG A 495 0.62 5.42 -5.80
N ASN A 496 0.74 4.65 -6.88
CA ASN A 496 1.97 3.98 -7.26
C ASN A 496 2.80 4.80 -8.28
N ASP A 497 2.40 6.04 -8.57
CA ASP A 497 2.94 6.95 -9.59
C ASP A 497 2.79 6.43 -11.04
N VAL A 498 1.85 5.49 -11.28
CA VAL A 498 1.44 4.96 -12.58
C VAL A 498 -0.06 5.19 -12.74
N ASP A 499 -0.48 5.63 -13.92
CA ASP A 499 -1.89 5.94 -14.10
C ASP A 499 -2.76 4.65 -14.07
N ASP A 500 -3.96 4.69 -13.50
CA ASP A 500 -4.91 3.59 -13.37
C ASP A 500 -5.22 2.90 -14.71
N VAL A 501 -5.38 3.70 -15.77
CA VAL A 501 -5.55 3.19 -17.14
C VAL A 501 -4.30 2.45 -17.62
N CYS A 502 -3.11 2.91 -17.22
CA CYS A 502 -1.86 2.21 -17.50
C CYS A 502 -1.75 0.94 -16.64
N ASP A 503 -2.24 0.95 -15.41
CA ASP A 503 -2.22 -0.23 -14.54
C ASP A 503 -3.11 -1.35 -15.07
N ILE A 504 -4.34 -1.02 -15.48
CA ILE A 504 -5.28 -1.95 -16.10
C ILE A 504 -4.73 -2.44 -17.45
N ALA A 505 -4.21 -1.54 -18.29
CA ALA A 505 -3.70 -1.91 -19.62
C ALA A 505 -2.42 -2.78 -19.55
N ASN A 506 -1.58 -2.57 -18.53
CA ASN A 506 -0.38 -3.38 -18.30
C ASN A 506 -0.68 -4.66 -17.50
N GLY A 507 -1.89 -4.79 -16.93
CA GLY A 507 -2.30 -5.89 -16.08
C GLY A 507 -1.61 -5.90 -14.72
N THR A 508 -1.15 -4.74 -14.24
CA THR A 508 -0.63 -4.53 -12.88
C THR A 508 -1.75 -4.33 -11.86
N SER A 509 -2.93 -3.92 -12.31
CA SER A 509 -4.18 -3.89 -11.53
C SER A 509 -5.32 -4.59 -12.28
N LEU A 510 -6.32 -5.09 -11.53
CA LEU A 510 -7.51 -5.73 -12.10
C LEU A 510 -8.64 -4.71 -12.24
N ASP A 511 -9.42 -4.83 -13.31
CA ASP A 511 -10.68 -4.11 -13.54
C ASP A 511 -11.66 -5.16 -14.07
N VAL A 512 -12.28 -5.90 -13.14
CA VAL A 512 -13.09 -7.07 -13.48
C VAL A 512 -14.50 -6.65 -13.92
N ASP A 513 -15.01 -5.53 -13.45
CA ASP A 513 -16.34 -5.02 -13.81
C ASP A 513 -16.33 -4.07 -15.03
N GLY A 514 -15.14 -3.61 -15.46
CA GLY A 514 -14.91 -2.85 -16.68
C GLY A 514 -15.28 -1.37 -16.54
N ASP A 515 -15.27 -0.84 -15.31
CA ASP A 515 -15.64 0.55 -15.02
C ASP A 515 -14.48 1.54 -15.28
N GLY A 516 -13.28 1.03 -15.58
CA GLY A 516 -12.09 1.84 -15.87
C GLY A 516 -11.31 2.28 -14.63
N VAL A 517 -11.67 1.78 -13.44
CA VAL A 517 -10.98 1.98 -12.17
C VAL A 517 -10.43 0.64 -11.67
N PRO A 518 -9.18 0.56 -11.18
CA PRO A 518 -8.68 -0.62 -10.51
C PRO A 518 -9.61 -1.09 -9.38
N ASP A 519 -9.96 -2.39 -9.35
CA ASP A 519 -10.85 -3.00 -8.35
C ASP A 519 -10.38 -2.71 -6.91
N GLU A 520 -9.06 -2.59 -6.67
CA GLU A 520 -8.50 -2.20 -5.37
C GLU A 520 -8.84 -0.77 -4.91
N CYS A 521 -9.29 0.09 -5.82
CA CYS A 521 -9.57 1.51 -5.61
C CYS A 521 -11.06 1.86 -5.50
N GLY A 522 -11.94 0.86 -5.50
CA GLY A 522 -13.36 1.06 -5.21
C GLY A 522 -13.61 1.71 -3.83
N ILE A 523 -14.84 2.14 -3.57
CA ILE A 523 -15.23 2.55 -2.21
C ILE A 523 -15.44 1.28 -1.36
N PRO A 524 -14.78 1.14 -0.20
CA PRO A 524 -15.00 0.04 0.71
C PRO A 524 -16.46 0.00 1.16
N GLY A 525 -17.05 -1.19 1.20
CA GLY A 525 -18.44 -1.36 1.63
C GLY A 525 -18.75 -2.78 2.10
N THR A 526 -19.99 -3.00 2.52
CA THR A 526 -20.49 -4.33 2.87
C THR A 526 -21.33 -4.89 1.73
N PHE A 527 -20.96 -6.06 1.23
CA PHE A 527 -21.59 -6.74 0.10
C PHE A 527 -22.05 -8.15 0.50
N THR A 528 -23.14 -8.60 -0.08
CA THR A 528 -23.78 -9.88 0.26
C THR A 528 -23.67 -10.91 -0.86
N VAL A 529 -23.44 -12.17 -0.48
CA VAL A 529 -23.33 -13.30 -1.42
C VAL A 529 -24.13 -14.50 -0.89
N PRO A 530 -25.25 -14.92 -1.51
CA PRO A 530 -25.84 -14.36 -2.72
C PRO A 530 -26.59 -13.06 -2.43
N GLY A 531 -26.55 -12.12 -3.37
CA GLY A 531 -27.24 -10.83 -3.25
C GLY A 531 -26.65 -9.83 -4.23
N ASP A 532 -25.72 -9.02 -3.74
CA ASP A 532 -24.96 -8.06 -4.55
C ASP A 532 -24.06 -8.78 -5.56
N PHE A 533 -23.55 -9.96 -5.18
CA PHE A 533 -22.83 -10.87 -6.08
C PHE A 533 -23.41 -12.28 -6.04
N ASP A 534 -23.24 -13.01 -7.14
CA ASP A 534 -23.64 -14.41 -7.27
C ASP A 534 -22.58 -15.40 -6.75
N SER A 535 -21.33 -14.93 -6.54
CA SER A 535 -20.20 -15.76 -6.12
C SER A 535 -19.24 -14.99 -5.22
N ILE A 536 -18.56 -15.70 -4.31
CA ILE A 536 -17.61 -15.12 -3.36
C ILE A 536 -16.37 -14.67 -4.11
N ALA A 537 -15.90 -15.47 -5.08
CA ALA A 537 -14.74 -15.14 -5.88
C ALA A 537 -14.97 -13.90 -6.75
N GLY A 538 -16.17 -13.76 -7.33
CA GLY A 538 -16.55 -12.58 -8.09
C GLY A 538 -16.61 -11.33 -7.21
N ALA A 539 -17.18 -11.44 -6.01
CA ALA A 539 -17.18 -10.35 -5.04
C ALA A 539 -15.75 -9.95 -4.65
N ALA A 540 -14.91 -10.91 -4.24
CA ALA A 540 -13.55 -10.65 -3.80
C ALA A 540 -12.66 -10.07 -4.92
N ALA A 541 -12.94 -10.41 -6.19
CA ALA A 541 -12.24 -9.83 -7.33
C ALA A 541 -12.56 -8.35 -7.50
N ILE A 542 -13.83 -7.94 -7.34
CA ILE A 542 -14.30 -6.59 -7.67
C ILE A 542 -14.22 -5.61 -6.49
N VAL A 543 -14.55 -6.04 -5.27
CA VAL A 543 -14.70 -5.08 -4.15
C VAL A 543 -13.37 -4.51 -3.69
N ALA A 544 -13.37 -3.24 -3.25
CA ALA A 544 -12.17 -2.57 -2.80
C ALA A 544 -11.55 -3.17 -1.54
N SER A 545 -10.26 -2.90 -1.34
CA SER A 545 -9.59 -3.16 -0.05
C SER A 545 -10.31 -2.42 1.09
N GLY A 546 -10.47 -3.07 2.23
CA GLY A 546 -11.29 -2.63 3.37
C GLY A 546 -12.76 -3.09 3.32
N SER A 547 -13.20 -3.75 2.23
CA SER A 547 -14.60 -4.19 2.10
C SER A 547 -14.91 -5.44 2.92
N GLU A 548 -16.20 -5.58 3.25
CA GLU A 548 -16.77 -6.76 3.90
C GLU A 548 -17.64 -7.55 2.90
N ILE A 549 -17.39 -8.85 2.80
CA ILE A 549 -18.17 -9.80 2.01
C ILE A 549 -18.90 -10.74 2.98
N VAL A 550 -20.21 -10.56 3.09
CA VAL A 550 -21.11 -11.34 3.94
C VAL A 550 -21.70 -12.49 3.14
N VAL A 551 -21.23 -13.69 3.43
CA VAL A 551 -21.59 -14.90 2.70
C VAL A 551 -22.74 -15.64 3.40
N GLY A 552 -23.88 -15.64 2.72
CA GLY A 552 -25.07 -16.40 3.03
C GLY A 552 -24.86 -17.92 3.12
N PRO A 553 -25.87 -18.65 3.63
CA PRO A 553 -25.81 -20.10 3.74
C PRO A 553 -25.84 -20.73 2.34
N GLY A 554 -24.93 -21.68 2.09
CA GLY A 554 -24.76 -22.26 0.77
C GLY A 554 -23.60 -23.25 0.68
N THR A 555 -23.50 -23.92 -0.46
CA THR A 555 -22.30 -24.70 -0.84
C THR A 555 -21.68 -24.06 -2.07
N TRP A 556 -20.45 -23.57 -1.90
CA TRP A 556 -19.66 -22.86 -2.89
C TRP A 556 -18.56 -23.80 -3.40
N THR A 557 -18.31 -23.80 -4.71
CA THR A 557 -17.35 -24.75 -5.34
C THR A 557 -16.24 -24.01 -6.08
N GLU A 558 -15.84 -22.86 -5.54
CA GLU A 558 -14.90 -21.93 -6.14
C GLU A 558 -13.71 -21.68 -5.22
N ARG A 559 -12.62 -21.19 -5.80
CA ARG A 559 -11.47 -20.65 -5.08
C ARG A 559 -11.70 -19.15 -4.87
N VAL A 560 -11.36 -18.66 -3.68
CA VAL A 560 -11.50 -17.26 -3.28
C VAL A 560 -10.12 -16.67 -3.04
N ASP A 561 -9.77 -15.67 -3.85
CA ASP A 561 -8.52 -14.93 -3.74
C ASP A 561 -8.83 -13.55 -3.19
N ASN A 562 -8.01 -13.04 -2.27
CA ASN A 562 -8.14 -11.65 -1.82
C ASN A 562 -7.42 -10.65 -2.76
N PHE A 563 -6.61 -11.14 -3.71
CA PHE A 563 -5.87 -10.31 -4.67
C PHE A 563 -4.98 -9.24 -4.00
N GLY A 564 -4.40 -9.55 -2.84
CA GLY A 564 -3.61 -8.57 -2.09
C GLY A 564 -4.42 -7.55 -1.28
N LYS A 565 -5.76 -7.57 -1.38
CA LYS A 565 -6.68 -6.64 -0.71
C LYS A 565 -6.97 -7.08 0.71
N ASP A 566 -7.25 -6.10 1.57
CA ASP A 566 -7.68 -6.33 2.94
C ASP A 566 -9.19 -6.55 2.99
N LEU A 567 -9.63 -7.82 3.01
CA LEU A 567 -11.06 -8.14 2.93
C LEU A 567 -11.56 -8.81 4.21
N VAL A 568 -12.73 -8.41 4.69
CA VAL A 568 -13.47 -9.18 5.70
C VAL A 568 -14.42 -10.13 5.00
N ILE A 569 -14.04 -11.39 4.85
CA ILE A 569 -14.88 -12.42 4.24
C ILE A 569 -15.47 -13.26 5.37
N ARG A 570 -16.77 -13.14 5.63
CA ARG A 570 -17.41 -13.86 6.75
C ARG A 570 -18.72 -14.53 6.37
N SER A 571 -19.01 -15.65 7.00
CA SER A 571 -20.34 -16.27 6.92
C SER A 571 -21.37 -15.46 7.72
N SER A 572 -22.62 -15.40 7.23
CA SER A 572 -23.76 -14.86 7.99
C SER A 572 -24.32 -15.83 9.03
N ASP A 573 -24.11 -17.13 8.84
CA ASP A 573 -24.76 -18.22 9.61
C ASP A 573 -23.77 -19.24 10.21
N GLY A 574 -22.47 -18.93 10.10
CA GLY A 574 -21.38 -19.72 10.62
C GLY A 574 -21.04 -20.98 9.81
N PRO A 575 -20.05 -21.77 10.28
CA PRO A 575 -19.40 -22.79 9.46
C PRO A 575 -20.32 -23.94 9.08
N SER A 576 -21.39 -24.18 9.84
CA SER A 576 -22.36 -25.24 9.53
C SER A 576 -23.25 -24.93 8.31
N ALA A 577 -23.30 -23.67 7.88
CA ALA A 577 -24.23 -23.18 6.88
C ALA A 577 -23.54 -22.70 5.60
N SER A 578 -22.34 -22.10 5.70
CA SER A 578 -21.55 -21.66 4.55
C SER A 578 -20.36 -22.59 4.33
N ILE A 579 -20.47 -23.41 3.28
CA ILE A 579 -19.52 -24.51 2.99
C ILE A 579 -18.80 -24.22 1.66
N ILE A 580 -17.48 -24.14 1.68
CA ILE A 580 -16.65 -24.19 0.48
C ILE A 580 -16.21 -25.64 0.27
N ASP A 581 -16.62 -26.21 -0.85
CA ASP A 581 -16.44 -27.62 -1.17
C ASP A 581 -15.87 -27.80 -2.58
N LEU A 582 -14.57 -28.04 -2.65
CA LEU A 582 -13.84 -28.12 -3.91
C LEU A 582 -13.93 -29.50 -4.59
N GLY A 583 -14.56 -30.49 -3.97
CA GLY A 583 -14.75 -31.82 -4.57
C GLY A 583 -13.43 -32.52 -4.97
N PHE A 584 -12.36 -32.27 -4.23
CA PHE A 584 -10.98 -32.69 -4.48
C PHE A 584 -10.35 -32.09 -5.75
N ALA A 585 -10.85 -30.95 -6.22
CA ALA A 585 -10.17 -30.19 -7.26
C ALA A 585 -8.78 -29.79 -6.78
N ASN A 586 -7.77 -29.95 -7.65
CA ASN A 586 -6.37 -29.59 -7.37
C ASN A 586 -6.19 -28.06 -7.38
N THR A 587 -6.74 -27.41 -6.36
CA THR A 587 -6.73 -25.98 -6.13
C THR A 587 -6.89 -25.70 -4.64
N THR A 588 -6.54 -24.48 -4.25
CA THR A 588 -6.71 -23.94 -2.90
C THR A 588 -8.10 -23.32 -2.75
N ALA A 589 -8.71 -23.40 -1.56
CA ALA A 589 -10.03 -22.77 -1.32
C ALA A 589 -9.91 -21.27 -1.05
N PHE A 590 -9.03 -20.87 -0.13
CA PHE A 590 -8.67 -19.46 0.07
C PHE A 590 -7.19 -19.23 -0.22
N TRP A 591 -6.89 -18.28 -1.10
CA TRP A 591 -5.53 -17.79 -1.30
C TRP A 591 -5.46 -16.35 -0.82
N ILE A 592 -4.65 -16.15 0.22
CA ILE A 592 -4.50 -14.87 0.89
C ILE A 592 -3.07 -14.40 0.68
N GLU A 593 -2.92 -13.31 -0.05
CA GLU A 593 -1.65 -12.62 -0.30
C GLU A 593 -1.75 -11.15 0.12
N GLY A 594 -0.63 -10.46 0.28
CA GLY A 594 -0.65 -9.06 0.72
C GLY A 594 0.66 -8.64 1.37
N SER A 595 0.64 -7.57 2.17
CA SER A 595 1.81 -7.14 2.95
C SER A 595 1.59 -7.34 4.45
N ALA A 596 2.70 -7.37 5.20
CA ALA A 596 2.68 -7.53 6.65
C ALA A 596 1.87 -6.40 7.33
N GLY A 597 0.84 -6.79 8.08
CA GLY A 597 -0.08 -5.85 8.77
C GLY A 597 -1.45 -5.67 8.10
N GLY A 598 -1.74 -6.41 7.03
CA GLY A 598 -3.07 -6.44 6.42
C GLY A 598 -4.18 -6.86 7.39
N THR A 599 -5.38 -6.37 7.17
CA THR A 599 -6.57 -6.54 8.01
C THR A 599 -7.55 -7.61 7.50
N THR A 600 -7.13 -8.44 6.54
CA THR A 600 -7.96 -9.53 5.99
C THR A 600 -8.48 -10.46 7.10
N VAL A 601 -9.77 -10.78 7.05
CA VAL A 601 -10.43 -11.72 7.97
C VAL A 601 -11.15 -12.81 7.16
N VAL A 602 -10.96 -14.07 7.56
CA VAL A 602 -11.78 -15.20 7.09
C VAL A 602 -12.51 -15.80 8.29
N ASP A 603 -13.82 -15.64 8.33
CA ASP A 603 -14.64 -16.02 9.50
C ASP A 603 -15.80 -16.95 9.16
N GLY A 604 -15.88 -18.08 9.86
CA GLY A 604 -17.11 -18.87 9.94
C GLY A 604 -17.41 -19.76 8.73
N PHE A 605 -16.40 -20.31 8.04
CA PHE A 605 -16.60 -21.23 6.91
C PHE A 605 -16.27 -22.68 7.24
N THR A 606 -17.01 -23.64 6.67
CA THR A 606 -16.48 -25.00 6.48
C THR A 606 -15.78 -25.07 5.13
N ILE A 607 -14.49 -25.39 5.11
CA ILE A 607 -13.68 -25.61 3.92
C ILE A 607 -13.38 -27.11 3.85
N ARG A 608 -13.77 -27.77 2.77
CA ARG A 608 -13.53 -29.21 2.66
C ARG A 608 -13.22 -29.72 1.29
N ARG A 609 -12.60 -30.91 1.27
CA ARG A 609 -12.26 -31.65 0.05
C ARG A 609 -11.45 -30.77 -0.91
N SER A 610 -10.50 -29.99 -0.39
CA SER A 610 -9.50 -29.32 -1.22
C SER A 610 -8.49 -30.36 -1.72
N GLY A 611 -8.10 -30.29 -2.99
CA GLY A 611 -7.09 -31.18 -3.60
C GLY A 611 -5.65 -30.66 -3.48
N GLN A 612 -5.46 -29.41 -3.04
CA GLN A 612 -4.15 -28.81 -2.79
C GLN A 612 -4.04 -28.31 -1.34
N THR A 613 -4.72 -27.23 -0.98
CA THR A 613 -4.66 -26.65 0.37
C THR A 613 -6.04 -26.11 0.73
N GLY A 614 -6.45 -26.14 2.01
CA GLY A 614 -7.63 -25.40 2.47
C GLY A 614 -7.40 -23.90 2.33
N ILE A 615 -6.49 -23.35 3.13
CA ILE A 615 -6.13 -21.92 3.15
C ILE A 615 -4.62 -21.76 2.94
N LEU A 616 -4.24 -20.99 1.92
CA LEU A 616 -2.86 -20.59 1.67
C LEU A 616 -2.68 -19.12 2.07
N ILE A 617 -1.67 -18.84 2.86
CA ILE A 617 -1.30 -17.51 3.35
C ILE A 617 0.14 -17.26 2.91
N ASP A 618 0.37 -16.25 2.08
CA ASP A 618 1.69 -15.91 1.55
C ASP A 618 1.95 -14.40 1.67
N ASP A 619 3.03 -14.03 2.35
CA ASP A 619 3.38 -12.64 2.71
C ASP A 619 2.24 -11.83 3.39
N ALA A 620 1.28 -12.49 4.02
CA ALA A 620 0.06 -11.88 4.57
C ALA A 620 -0.12 -12.13 6.08
N SER A 621 -0.97 -11.32 6.73
CA SER A 621 -1.22 -11.42 8.18
C SER A 621 -2.72 -11.49 8.55
N PRO A 622 -3.51 -12.39 7.92
CA PRO A 622 -4.95 -12.45 8.16
C PRO A 622 -5.31 -12.98 9.56
N LEU A 623 -6.54 -12.66 9.99
CA LEU A 623 -7.26 -13.39 11.03
C LEU A 623 -8.11 -14.49 10.39
N VAL A 624 -7.82 -15.75 10.70
CA VAL A 624 -8.68 -16.90 10.33
C VAL A 624 -9.36 -17.40 11.59
N THR A 625 -10.68 -17.26 11.66
CA THR A 625 -11.44 -17.56 12.88
C THR A 625 -12.73 -18.34 12.61
N ASN A 626 -13.17 -19.13 13.60
CA ASN A 626 -14.40 -19.93 13.57
C ASN A 626 -14.57 -20.84 12.32
N CYS A 627 -13.47 -21.24 11.68
CA CYS A 627 -13.51 -22.06 10.48
C CYS A 627 -13.37 -23.56 10.79
N ILE A 628 -13.96 -24.40 9.96
CA ILE A 628 -13.76 -25.86 9.97
C ILE A 628 -13.04 -26.24 8.68
N ILE A 629 -11.81 -26.74 8.76
CA ILE A 629 -11.05 -27.22 7.60
C ILE A 629 -10.94 -28.75 7.67
N GLU A 630 -11.62 -29.45 6.77
CA GLU A 630 -11.75 -30.91 6.85
C GLU A 630 -11.64 -31.66 5.52
N ASP A 631 -11.29 -32.94 5.61
CA ASP A 631 -11.25 -33.87 4.48
C ASP A 631 -10.43 -33.35 3.28
N ALA A 632 -9.46 -32.45 3.49
CA ALA A 632 -8.54 -32.04 2.43
C ALA A 632 -7.56 -33.17 2.15
N VAL A 633 -7.22 -33.38 0.87
CA VAL A 633 -6.25 -34.37 0.43
C VAL A 633 -5.24 -33.64 -0.43
N SER A 634 -3.95 -33.70 -0.07
CA SER A 634 -2.91 -32.96 -0.78
C SER A 634 -1.71 -33.81 -1.13
N GLU A 635 -1.20 -33.59 -2.35
CA GLU A 635 0.11 -34.06 -2.80
C GLU A 635 1.19 -32.95 -2.68
N VAL A 636 0.89 -31.83 -2.00
CA VAL A 636 1.71 -30.60 -1.99
C VAL A 636 1.91 -30.07 -0.57
N ASP A 637 2.78 -29.08 -0.38
CA ASP A 637 3.46 -28.72 0.87
C ASP A 637 2.63 -28.59 2.18
N GLY A 638 1.34 -28.23 2.16
CA GLY A 638 0.47 -28.16 3.35
C GLY A 638 -0.98 -28.52 3.03
N THR A 639 -1.63 -29.36 3.85
CA THR A 639 -2.92 -29.96 3.48
C THR A 639 -4.13 -29.10 3.85
N ALA A 640 -4.19 -28.60 5.09
CA ALA A 640 -5.30 -27.76 5.55
C ALA A 640 -4.94 -26.27 5.47
N ILE A 641 -3.83 -25.88 6.10
CA ILE A 641 -3.35 -24.49 6.11
C ILE A 641 -1.85 -24.47 5.78
N LEU A 642 -1.45 -23.62 4.83
CA LEU A 642 -0.06 -23.35 4.47
C LEU A 642 0.26 -21.88 4.70
N ILE A 643 1.30 -21.58 5.49
CA ILE A 643 1.73 -20.22 5.85
C ILE A 643 3.19 -20.02 5.39
N ASN A 644 3.40 -19.08 4.47
CA ASN A 644 4.68 -18.83 3.81
C ASN A 644 5.09 -17.34 3.86
N GLY A 645 6.32 -17.03 3.46
CA GLY A 645 6.78 -15.64 3.31
C GLY A 645 6.92 -14.89 4.64
N ILE A 646 6.85 -13.57 4.62
CA ILE A 646 6.87 -12.71 5.81
C ILE A 646 5.44 -12.60 6.35
N SER A 647 4.91 -13.71 6.84
CA SER A 647 3.53 -13.80 7.32
C SER A 647 3.44 -13.81 8.85
N SER A 648 2.43 -13.12 9.40
CA SER A 648 2.10 -13.10 10.84
C SER A 648 0.60 -13.33 11.10
N PRO A 649 0.00 -14.42 10.58
CA PRO A 649 -1.42 -14.67 10.72
C PRO A 649 -1.80 -15.06 12.14
N VAL A 650 -3.07 -14.84 12.49
CA VAL A 650 -3.72 -15.39 13.68
C VAL A 650 -4.73 -16.43 13.22
N ILE A 651 -4.49 -17.70 13.56
CA ILE A 651 -5.44 -18.79 13.39
C ILE A 651 -6.05 -19.05 14.75
N GLU A 652 -7.35 -18.80 14.92
CA GLU A 652 -8.01 -18.93 16.21
C GLU A 652 -9.37 -19.63 16.13
N SER A 653 -9.77 -20.32 17.20
CA SER A 653 -11.11 -20.93 17.28
C SER A 653 -11.51 -21.80 16.09
N CYS A 654 -10.52 -22.41 15.42
CA CYS A 654 -10.72 -23.23 14.22
C CYS A 654 -10.70 -24.74 14.54
N ILE A 655 -11.41 -25.53 13.74
CA ILE A 655 -11.37 -27.00 13.79
C ILE A 655 -10.70 -27.51 12.52
N ILE A 656 -9.56 -28.17 12.64
CA ILE A 656 -8.75 -28.70 11.53
C ILE A 656 -8.67 -30.21 11.69
N ARG A 657 -9.41 -30.95 10.86
CA ARG A 657 -9.59 -32.39 11.08
C ARG A 657 -9.64 -33.26 9.84
N ASN A 658 -9.26 -34.53 9.99
CA ASN A 658 -9.33 -35.53 8.92
C ASN A 658 -8.66 -35.10 7.61
N ASN A 659 -7.66 -34.23 7.67
CA ASN A 659 -6.90 -33.82 6.49
C ASN A 659 -5.78 -34.84 6.25
N ASP A 660 -5.58 -35.20 4.99
CA ASP A 660 -4.66 -36.25 4.55
C ASP A 660 -3.58 -35.70 3.61
N GLY A 661 -2.40 -35.43 4.18
CA GLY A 661 -1.18 -35.04 3.47
C GLY A 661 -0.31 -36.23 3.08
N SER A 662 -0.90 -37.37 2.74
CA SER A 662 -0.19 -38.61 2.39
C SER A 662 0.77 -38.51 1.19
N ASP A 663 0.73 -37.44 0.40
CA ASP A 663 1.71 -37.16 -0.65
C ASP A 663 2.36 -35.76 -0.50
N GLY A 664 1.96 -34.97 0.51
CA GLY A 664 2.51 -33.64 0.80
C GLY A 664 1.85 -32.96 2.01
N GLY A 665 2.67 -32.59 2.98
CA GLY A 665 2.35 -31.60 4.02
C GLY A 665 1.77 -32.08 5.34
N ALA A 666 1.97 -31.27 6.38
CA ALA A 666 1.24 -31.37 7.65
C ALA A 666 -0.16 -30.77 7.51
N ALA A 667 -1.03 -30.96 8.50
CA ALA A 667 -2.33 -30.25 8.52
C ALA A 667 -2.10 -28.74 8.48
N ILE A 668 -1.23 -28.22 9.35
CA ILE A 668 -0.74 -26.84 9.30
C ILE A 668 0.76 -26.86 9.07
N ARG A 669 1.22 -26.20 8.01
CA ARG A 669 2.65 -25.98 7.76
C ARG A 669 2.98 -24.49 7.75
N ILE A 670 4.06 -24.14 8.44
CA ILE A 670 4.56 -22.79 8.62
C ILE A 670 6.02 -22.74 8.14
N THR A 671 6.29 -21.86 7.18
CA THR A 671 7.62 -21.53 6.68
C THR A 671 7.76 -20.00 6.55
N THR A 672 7.45 -19.29 7.62
CA THR A 672 7.60 -17.84 7.66
C THR A 672 9.06 -17.42 7.74
N GLN A 673 9.38 -16.25 7.21
CA GLN A 673 10.71 -15.62 7.25
C GLN A 673 10.69 -14.43 8.21
N SER A 674 11.76 -14.23 8.96
CA SER A 674 11.90 -13.09 9.88
C SER A 674 11.69 -11.76 9.14
N PRO A 675 10.80 -10.85 9.60
CA PRO A 675 10.22 -10.78 10.97
C PRO A 675 8.84 -11.46 11.19
N GLY A 676 8.39 -12.38 10.33
CA GLY A 676 7.08 -13.04 10.44
C GLY A 676 6.90 -13.90 11.71
N TYR A 677 5.70 -13.91 12.29
CA TYR A 677 5.36 -14.63 13.52
C TYR A 677 3.91 -15.14 13.51
N ALA A 678 3.71 -16.42 13.23
CA ALA A 678 2.37 -17.02 13.22
C ALA A 678 1.86 -17.31 14.65
N THR A 679 0.57 -17.08 14.87
CA THR A 679 -0.13 -17.45 16.12
C THR A 679 -1.23 -18.45 15.82
N ILE A 680 -1.20 -19.60 16.50
CA ILE A 680 -2.26 -20.61 16.47
C ILE A 680 -2.80 -20.75 17.88
N ARG A 681 -4.07 -20.39 18.09
CA ARG A 681 -4.66 -20.42 19.43
C ARG A 681 -6.08 -20.95 19.48
N ASP A 682 -6.45 -21.58 20.59
CA ASP A 682 -7.83 -22.02 20.83
C ASP A 682 -8.41 -22.92 19.71
N CYS A 683 -7.56 -23.66 18.99
CA CYS A 683 -7.96 -24.52 17.87
C CYS A 683 -8.03 -26.00 18.26
N GLU A 684 -8.85 -26.76 17.52
CA GLU A 684 -8.87 -28.23 17.56
C GLU A 684 -8.20 -28.80 16.30
N ILE A 685 -6.97 -29.32 16.43
CA ILE A 685 -6.20 -29.93 15.34
C ILE A 685 -6.22 -31.45 15.56
N VAL A 686 -7.17 -32.13 14.93
CA VAL A 686 -7.52 -33.50 15.31
C VAL A 686 -7.56 -34.49 14.16
N ASP A 687 -7.03 -35.68 14.40
CA ASP A 687 -7.18 -36.84 13.51
C ASP A 687 -6.69 -36.56 12.07
N ASN A 688 -5.65 -35.73 11.91
CA ASN A 688 -4.99 -35.47 10.61
C ASN A 688 -3.85 -36.46 10.35
N VAL A 689 -3.54 -36.71 9.08
CA VAL A 689 -2.55 -37.68 8.62
C VAL A 689 -1.55 -37.01 7.70
N SER A 690 -0.25 -37.29 7.88
CA SER A 690 0.81 -36.90 6.93
C SER A 690 1.75 -38.06 6.65
N SER A 691 2.22 -38.21 5.41
CA SER A 691 3.25 -39.22 5.10
C SER A 691 4.68 -38.71 5.26
N SER A 692 4.87 -37.40 5.14
CA SER A 692 6.17 -36.77 4.86
C SER A 692 6.67 -35.88 5.99
N PHE A 693 5.78 -35.37 6.83
CA PHE A 693 6.09 -34.44 7.92
C PHE A 693 5.20 -34.73 9.13
N ALA A 694 5.06 -33.77 10.04
CA ALA A 694 4.13 -33.87 11.16
C ALA A 694 2.69 -34.07 10.71
N GLY A 695 1.90 -34.85 11.44
CA GLY A 695 0.48 -35.02 11.16
C GLY A 695 -0.30 -33.74 11.49
N GLY A 696 0.00 -33.11 12.63
CA GLY A 696 -0.66 -31.88 13.09
C GLY A 696 0.00 -30.60 12.56
N VAL A 697 0.94 -30.05 13.33
CA VAL A 697 1.59 -28.76 13.04
C VAL A 697 3.08 -28.97 12.74
N LEU A 698 3.55 -28.38 11.65
CA LEU A 698 4.97 -28.26 11.32
C LEU A 698 5.35 -26.78 11.19
N ALA A 699 6.29 -26.31 12.01
CA ALA A 699 6.94 -25.02 11.83
C ALA A 699 8.42 -25.22 11.46
N TYR A 700 8.84 -24.60 10.35
CA TYR A 700 10.18 -24.75 9.80
C TYR A 700 10.84 -23.39 9.55
N GLY A 701 11.88 -23.08 10.33
CA GLY A 701 12.64 -21.83 10.25
C GLY A 701 11.86 -20.59 10.69
N SER A 702 10.94 -20.76 11.65
CA SER A 702 9.93 -19.76 11.98
C SER A 702 9.58 -19.77 13.47
N PRO A 703 9.72 -18.64 14.19
CA PRO A 703 9.16 -18.52 15.52
C PRO A 703 7.63 -18.50 15.48
N VAL A 704 6.99 -19.27 16.35
CA VAL A 704 5.53 -19.45 16.39
C VAL A 704 4.99 -19.42 17.82
N LEU A 705 3.78 -18.90 18.01
CA LEU A 705 2.98 -19.09 19.22
C LEU A 705 1.92 -20.17 18.98
N ILE A 706 1.96 -21.25 19.76
CA ILE A 706 0.95 -22.30 19.78
C ILE A 706 0.35 -22.33 21.19
N GLU A 707 -0.87 -21.80 21.36
CA GLU A 707 -1.48 -21.57 22.68
C GLU A 707 -2.91 -22.12 22.82
N GLY A 708 -3.24 -22.82 23.91
CA GLY A 708 -4.65 -23.15 24.20
C GLY A 708 -5.28 -24.16 23.23
N ASN A 709 -4.49 -24.87 22.44
CA ASN A 709 -5.01 -25.78 21.40
C ASN A 709 -5.21 -27.21 21.92
N LEU A 710 -6.17 -27.91 21.32
CA LEU A 710 -6.30 -29.37 21.39
C LEU A 710 -5.66 -29.99 20.14
N ILE A 711 -4.52 -30.67 20.29
CA ILE A 711 -3.80 -31.34 19.21
C ILE A 711 -3.85 -32.84 19.46
N ARG A 712 -4.79 -33.54 18.81
CA ARG A 712 -5.12 -34.93 19.19
C ARG A 712 -5.23 -35.90 18.02
N GLY A 713 -4.68 -37.10 18.17
CA GLY A 713 -4.92 -38.20 17.24
C GLY A 713 -4.29 -37.99 15.86
N ASN A 714 -3.41 -37.01 15.71
CA ASN A 714 -2.71 -36.78 14.45
C ASN A 714 -1.65 -37.86 14.26
N THR A 715 -1.52 -38.34 13.03
CA THR A 715 -0.59 -39.42 12.70
C THR A 715 0.38 -39.05 11.59
N SER A 716 1.61 -39.51 11.72
CA SER A 716 2.65 -39.35 10.70
C SER A 716 3.21 -40.70 10.25
N SER A 717 3.55 -40.83 8.98
CA SER A 717 4.37 -41.95 8.49
C SER A 717 5.86 -41.61 8.42
N ALA A 718 6.21 -40.34 8.63
CA ALA A 718 7.57 -39.83 8.63
C ALA A 718 8.31 -40.17 9.94
N ASP A 719 9.54 -39.67 10.05
CA ASP A 719 10.41 -39.96 11.21
C ASP A 719 10.36 -38.86 12.29
N GLN A 720 9.64 -37.74 12.07
CA GLN A 720 9.67 -36.56 12.95
C GLN A 720 8.27 -36.09 13.34
N GLY A 721 8.06 -35.83 14.64
CA GLY A 721 6.97 -35.06 15.23
C GLY A 721 5.56 -35.41 14.76
N ALA A 722 4.77 -36.24 15.45
CA ALA A 722 3.42 -36.55 14.94
C ALA A 722 2.38 -35.45 15.24
N GLY A 723 2.39 -34.90 16.46
CA GLY A 723 1.53 -33.80 16.88
C GLY A 723 2.05 -32.43 16.42
N VAL A 724 3.14 -31.99 17.05
CA VAL A 724 3.81 -30.71 16.76
C VAL A 724 5.27 -30.97 16.45
N SER A 725 5.77 -30.42 15.34
CA SER A 725 7.18 -30.44 14.98
C SER A 725 7.68 -29.01 14.77
N ILE A 726 8.67 -28.62 15.54
CA ILE A 726 9.39 -27.35 15.41
C ILE A 726 10.81 -27.66 14.96
N VAL A 727 11.18 -27.11 13.81
CA VAL A 727 12.53 -27.21 13.25
C VAL A 727 13.00 -25.79 12.95
N ASP A 728 13.76 -25.19 13.86
CA ASP A 728 14.11 -23.77 13.79
C ASP A 728 15.63 -23.60 13.81
N ASP A 729 16.26 -23.18 12.72
CA ASP A 729 17.72 -22.97 12.64
C ASP A 729 18.08 -21.47 12.64
N TYR A 730 17.16 -20.60 13.08
CA TYR A 730 17.35 -19.15 13.04
C TYR A 730 17.71 -18.55 14.41
N ASP A 731 18.76 -17.72 14.42
CA ASP A 731 19.21 -16.95 15.60
C ASP A 731 18.31 -15.71 15.78
N ASP A 732 17.05 -15.96 16.16
CA ASP A 732 16.03 -14.93 16.24
C ASP A 732 15.92 -14.31 17.64
N LYS A 733 15.66 -13.00 17.66
CA LYS A 733 15.33 -12.24 18.88
C LYS A 733 13.98 -12.66 19.47
N VAL A 734 13.17 -13.39 18.72
CA VAL A 734 11.82 -13.84 19.09
C VAL A 734 11.88 -15.36 19.26
N ARG A 735 11.31 -15.86 20.35
CA ARG A 735 11.30 -17.29 20.68
C ARG A 735 10.01 -17.97 20.23
N THR A 736 10.10 -19.24 19.87
CA THR A 736 8.94 -20.13 19.76
C THR A 736 8.34 -20.38 21.15
N VAL A 737 7.02 -20.37 21.27
CA VAL A 737 6.28 -20.65 22.51
C VAL A 737 5.17 -21.64 22.23
N ILE A 738 5.21 -22.79 22.91
CA ILE A 738 4.14 -23.80 22.94
C ILE A 738 3.58 -23.80 24.35
N ARG A 739 2.37 -23.30 24.55
CA ARG A 739 1.81 -23.16 25.90
C ARG A 739 0.35 -23.54 26.07
N ASN A 740 -0.01 -24.04 27.24
CA ASN A 740 -1.40 -24.33 27.61
C ASN A 740 -2.15 -25.19 26.58
N ASN A 741 -1.45 -26.09 25.87
CA ASN A 741 -2.05 -27.00 24.90
C ASN A 741 -2.32 -28.37 25.51
N VAL A 742 -3.33 -29.07 25.00
CA VAL A 742 -3.55 -30.50 25.22
C VAL A 742 -3.07 -31.26 23.97
N ILE A 743 -1.93 -31.94 24.09
CA ILE A 743 -1.29 -32.67 22.98
C ILE A 743 -1.39 -34.16 23.28
N ALA A 744 -2.36 -34.83 22.67
CA ALA A 744 -2.77 -36.16 23.11
C ALA A 744 -2.93 -37.21 22.00
N ALA A 745 -2.54 -38.44 22.28
CA ALA A 745 -2.77 -39.59 21.40
C ALA A 745 -2.26 -39.41 19.95
N ASN A 746 -1.27 -38.53 19.74
CA ASN A 746 -0.60 -38.40 18.45
C ASN A 746 0.44 -39.52 18.30
N GLY A 747 0.76 -39.92 17.08
CA GLY A 747 1.79 -40.92 16.89
C GLY A 747 2.07 -41.30 15.46
N PHE A 748 2.70 -42.45 15.26
CA PHE A 748 3.20 -42.82 13.96
C PHE A 748 2.54 -44.08 13.43
N THR A 749 2.29 -44.13 12.12
CA THR A 749 1.88 -45.36 11.44
C THR A 749 3.06 -46.30 11.20
N THR A 750 4.28 -45.76 11.25
CA THR A 750 5.55 -46.51 11.19
C THR A 750 6.20 -46.60 12.58
N GLN A 751 7.20 -47.46 12.73
CA GLN A 751 7.88 -47.67 14.02
C GLN A 751 9.11 -46.78 14.24
N ASN A 752 9.34 -45.79 13.36
CA ASN A 752 10.58 -45.03 13.34
C ASN A 752 10.48 -43.62 13.92
N GLY A 753 9.27 -43.10 14.10
CA GLY A 753 9.04 -41.69 14.39
C GLY A 753 9.52 -41.23 15.76
N GLU A 754 10.04 -40.01 15.84
CA GLU A 754 10.57 -39.35 17.03
C GLU A 754 9.63 -38.21 17.45
N GLY A 755 9.35 -38.02 18.73
CA GLY A 755 8.49 -36.90 19.17
C GLY A 755 7.01 -37.10 18.84
N GLY A 756 6.37 -38.14 19.38
CA GLY A 756 4.95 -38.40 19.10
C GLY A 756 4.06 -37.19 19.41
N GLY A 757 4.23 -36.56 20.57
CA GLY A 757 3.57 -35.31 20.93
C GLY A 757 4.26 -34.09 20.31
N ILE A 758 5.46 -33.78 20.81
CA ILE A 758 6.27 -32.62 20.39
C ILE A 758 7.65 -33.10 19.92
N TYR A 759 8.09 -32.63 18.77
CA TYR A 759 9.47 -32.75 18.30
C TYR A 759 10.08 -31.35 18.17
N LEU A 760 11.22 -31.13 18.81
CA LEU A 760 11.93 -29.85 18.84
C LEU A 760 13.36 -30.04 18.33
N ALA A 761 13.72 -29.36 17.26
CA ALA A 761 15.08 -29.38 16.71
C ALA A 761 15.57 -28.00 16.32
N PHE A 762 16.84 -27.71 16.63
CA PHE A 762 17.54 -26.46 16.34
C PHE A 762 16.99 -25.22 17.09
N ALA A 763 15.87 -25.36 17.80
CA ALA A 763 15.16 -24.28 18.49
C ALA A 763 15.67 -24.02 19.93
N ASP A 764 16.91 -23.56 20.06
CA ASP A 764 17.61 -23.50 21.35
C ASP A 764 16.96 -22.55 22.39
N ASN A 765 16.08 -21.63 21.98
CA ASN A 765 15.38 -20.67 22.84
C ASN A 765 13.87 -20.96 23.05
N ALA A 766 13.36 -22.08 22.52
CA ALA A 766 11.93 -22.38 22.56
C ALA A 766 11.44 -22.64 24.00
N LEU A 767 10.26 -22.13 24.32
CA LEU A 767 9.59 -22.37 25.59
C LEU A 767 8.39 -23.30 25.40
N ILE A 768 8.38 -24.41 26.14
CA ILE A 768 7.25 -25.33 26.26
C ILE A 768 6.70 -25.14 27.67
N GLU A 769 5.55 -24.48 27.84
CA GLU A 769 5.03 -24.11 29.16
C GLU A 769 3.57 -24.52 29.40
N GLY A 770 3.27 -25.18 30.51
CA GLY A 770 1.86 -25.37 30.91
C GLY A 770 1.07 -26.36 30.05
N ASN A 771 1.73 -27.22 29.27
CA ASN A 771 1.06 -28.16 28.37
C ASN A 771 0.74 -29.49 29.05
N LEU A 772 -0.35 -30.14 28.63
CA LEU A 772 -0.65 -31.53 28.93
C LEU A 772 -0.28 -32.40 27.72
N VAL A 773 0.79 -33.19 27.85
CA VAL A 773 1.31 -34.09 26.81
C VAL A 773 0.99 -35.54 27.19
N LEU A 774 -0.05 -36.11 26.57
CA LEU A 774 -0.72 -37.31 27.08
C LEU A 774 -0.83 -38.43 26.06
N GLY A 775 -0.35 -39.62 26.39
CA GLY A 775 -0.69 -40.84 25.63
C GLY A 775 -0.22 -40.84 24.18
N ASN A 776 0.79 -40.04 23.84
CA ASN A 776 1.38 -40.02 22.51
C ASN A 776 2.30 -41.23 22.32
N THR A 777 2.50 -41.63 21.07
CA THR A 777 3.29 -42.82 20.73
C THR A 777 4.39 -42.49 19.73
N GLY A 778 5.55 -43.09 19.88
CA GLY A 778 6.71 -42.88 19.01
C GLY A 778 7.78 -43.95 19.24
N ARG A 779 8.91 -43.85 18.55
CA ARG A 779 10.12 -44.65 18.81
C ARG A 779 10.88 -44.06 20.00
N ASP A 780 11.29 -42.80 19.89
CA ASP A 780 12.01 -42.09 20.94
C ASP A 780 11.28 -40.79 21.29
N GLY A 781 11.26 -40.39 22.57
CA GLY A 781 10.63 -39.14 23.00
C GLY A 781 9.15 -39.10 22.67
N ALA A 782 8.40 -40.17 22.96
CA ALA A 782 7.02 -40.29 22.48
C ALA A 782 6.14 -39.12 22.94
N GLY A 783 6.35 -38.58 24.14
CA GLY A 783 5.80 -37.31 24.57
C GLY A 783 6.51 -36.13 23.92
N ILE A 784 7.76 -35.88 24.31
CA ILE A 784 8.58 -34.75 23.87
C ILE A 784 9.97 -35.25 23.45
N TYR A 785 10.40 -34.89 22.25
CA TYR A 785 11.74 -35.13 21.75
C TYR A 785 12.46 -33.78 21.55
N VAL A 786 13.64 -33.64 22.15
CA VAL A 786 14.48 -32.44 22.05
C VAL A 786 15.83 -32.80 21.43
N ARG A 787 16.15 -32.18 20.28
CA ARG A 787 17.38 -32.46 19.54
C ARG A 787 18.55 -31.56 19.88
N THR A 788 18.38 -30.26 20.15
CA THR A 788 19.51 -29.33 20.42
C THR A 788 19.29 -28.28 21.52
N GLY A 789 18.05 -28.04 21.97
CA GLY A 789 17.76 -27.08 23.05
C GLY A 789 16.26 -26.84 23.27
N GLY A 790 15.92 -26.01 24.26
CA GLY A 790 14.55 -25.70 24.70
C GLY A 790 14.45 -25.64 26.24
N THR A 791 13.39 -25.01 26.73
CA THR A 791 13.05 -24.92 28.16
C THR A 791 11.64 -25.47 28.38
N LEU A 792 11.49 -26.41 29.32
CA LEU A 792 10.24 -27.06 29.67
C LEU A 792 9.82 -26.61 31.08
N VAL A 793 8.68 -25.94 31.18
CA VAL A 793 8.17 -25.39 32.44
C VAL A 793 6.72 -25.80 32.66
N ASN A 794 6.33 -26.18 33.88
CA ASN A 794 4.92 -26.42 34.22
C ASN A 794 4.19 -27.43 33.31
N ASN A 795 4.88 -28.38 32.68
CA ASN A 795 4.23 -29.35 31.79
C ASN A 795 3.86 -30.61 32.56
N THR A 796 2.75 -31.24 32.20
CA THR A 796 2.41 -32.60 32.63
C THR A 796 2.57 -33.55 31.44
N VAL A 797 3.58 -34.42 31.50
CA VAL A 797 3.92 -35.42 30.49
C VAL A 797 3.56 -36.79 31.02
N TYR A 798 2.45 -37.36 30.55
CA TYR A 798 1.87 -38.57 31.13
C TYR A 798 1.55 -39.66 30.12
N GLY A 799 1.84 -40.92 30.46
CA GLY A 799 1.30 -42.07 29.73
C GLY A 799 1.79 -42.22 28.30
N ASN A 800 2.85 -41.51 27.90
CA ASN A 800 3.39 -41.57 26.54
C ASN A 800 4.24 -42.84 26.37
N VAL A 801 4.19 -43.46 25.19
CA VAL A 801 4.77 -44.79 24.96
C VAL A 801 5.78 -44.77 23.82
N ALA A 802 7.05 -44.98 24.17
CA ALA A 802 8.13 -45.27 23.24
C ALA A 802 8.11 -46.76 22.86
N GLY A 803 8.08 -47.04 21.56
CA GLY A 803 7.68 -48.30 20.94
C GLY A 803 8.52 -49.54 21.31
N PRO A 804 8.08 -50.75 20.89
CA PRO A 804 8.56 -52.02 21.44
C PRO A 804 9.98 -52.46 21.01
N PHE A 805 10.62 -51.76 20.08
CA PHE A 805 11.95 -52.12 19.55
C PHE A 805 12.92 -50.97 19.72
N GLU A 806 13.68 -51.00 20.83
CA GLU A 806 14.73 -50.00 21.14
C GLU A 806 14.20 -48.57 21.36
N GLY A 807 12.91 -48.41 21.65
CA GLY A 807 12.35 -47.12 22.00
C GLY A 807 12.78 -46.66 23.39
N ARG A 808 13.13 -45.38 23.50
CA ARG A 808 13.74 -44.73 24.68
C ARG A 808 12.99 -43.45 25.04
N GLY A 809 12.94 -43.12 26.32
CA GLY A 809 12.34 -41.86 26.79
C GLY A 809 10.89 -41.71 26.35
N GLY A 810 9.99 -42.52 26.91
CA GLY A 810 8.55 -42.44 26.63
C GLY A 810 8.02 -41.02 26.85
N GLY A 811 8.41 -40.39 27.95
CA GLY A 811 8.06 -39.02 28.30
C GLY A 811 8.89 -38.01 27.51
N ILE A 812 10.17 -37.85 27.90
CA ILE A 812 11.09 -36.86 27.34
C ILE A 812 12.36 -37.57 26.86
N PHE A 813 12.81 -37.26 25.65
CA PHE A 813 14.09 -37.71 25.11
C PHE A 813 14.93 -36.52 24.67
N ILE A 814 16.20 -36.46 25.10
CA ILE A 814 17.14 -35.40 24.73
C ILE A 814 18.33 -36.02 23.96
N GLU A 815 18.42 -35.70 22.67
CA GLU A 815 19.43 -36.26 21.77
C GLU A 815 20.78 -35.55 21.93
N VAL A 816 20.85 -34.30 21.51
CA VAL A 816 22.05 -33.46 21.57
C VAL A 816 21.65 -32.17 22.26
N SER A 817 22.59 -31.49 22.89
CA SER A 817 22.29 -30.18 23.46
C SER A 817 23.55 -29.34 23.55
N ASN A 818 23.51 -28.10 23.05
CA ASN A 818 24.64 -27.17 23.13
C ASN A 818 24.83 -26.61 24.56
N GLY A 819 23.74 -26.61 25.34
CA GLY A 819 23.67 -26.34 26.77
C GLY A 819 22.59 -27.23 27.41
N PRO A 820 22.51 -27.32 28.74
CA PRO A 820 21.51 -28.16 29.40
C PRO A 820 20.09 -27.69 29.07
N VAL A 821 19.21 -28.63 28.70
CA VAL A 821 17.77 -28.41 28.59
C VAL A 821 17.20 -28.25 29.99
N GLU A 822 16.58 -27.10 30.26
CA GLU A 822 15.96 -26.82 31.57
C GLU A 822 14.59 -27.49 31.64
N ILE A 823 14.37 -28.31 32.67
CA ILE A 823 13.09 -28.96 32.97
C ILE A 823 12.71 -28.60 34.41
N VAL A 824 11.72 -27.72 34.56
CA VAL A 824 11.37 -27.11 35.85
C VAL A 824 9.85 -27.17 36.08
N ASN A 825 9.41 -27.39 37.31
CA ASN A 825 7.99 -27.44 37.69
C ASN A 825 7.16 -28.42 36.86
N CYS A 826 7.77 -29.46 36.29
CA CYS A 826 7.06 -30.41 35.45
C CYS A 826 6.58 -31.62 36.27
N ILE A 827 5.60 -32.36 35.73
CA ILE A 827 5.27 -33.72 36.15
C ILE A 827 5.54 -34.65 34.98
N VAL A 828 6.44 -35.62 35.15
CA VAL A 828 6.80 -36.64 34.15
C VAL A 828 6.53 -38.01 34.76
N TRP A 829 5.37 -38.60 34.44
CA TRP A 829 4.86 -39.77 35.16
C TRP A 829 4.14 -40.77 34.27
N GLY A 830 4.26 -42.06 34.56
CA GLY A 830 3.51 -43.12 33.87
C GLY A 830 3.90 -43.32 32.41
N ASN A 831 5.01 -42.75 31.96
CA ASN A 831 5.51 -42.93 30.61
C ASN A 831 6.28 -44.26 30.46
N GLU A 832 6.19 -44.89 29.30
CA GLU A 832 6.75 -46.22 29.05
C GLU A 832 7.80 -46.18 27.94
N ALA A 833 8.91 -46.90 28.14
CA ALA A 833 9.94 -47.13 27.12
C ALA A 833 10.47 -48.56 27.20
N SER A 834 10.89 -49.11 26.05
CA SER A 834 11.33 -50.50 25.96
C SER A 834 12.68 -50.77 26.63
N ASP A 835 13.51 -49.75 26.81
CA ASP A 835 14.79 -49.81 27.51
C ASP A 835 14.67 -49.71 29.04
N GLY A 836 13.45 -49.40 29.53
CA GLY A 836 13.15 -49.20 30.94
C GLY A 836 13.34 -47.78 31.45
N ASP A 837 13.79 -46.84 30.61
CA ASP A 837 13.93 -45.42 30.94
C ASP A 837 12.76 -44.63 30.36
N GLY A 838 11.59 -44.83 30.98
CA GLY A 838 10.31 -44.33 30.49
C GLY A 838 10.16 -42.81 30.61
N GLN A 839 10.77 -42.17 31.61
CA GLN A 839 10.46 -40.77 31.94
C GLN A 839 11.32 -39.77 31.18
N ILE A 840 12.64 -39.74 31.45
CA ILE A 840 13.58 -38.78 30.87
C ILE A 840 14.83 -39.52 30.44
N HIS A 841 15.07 -39.61 29.13
CA HIS A 841 16.25 -40.26 28.56
C HIS A 841 17.21 -39.25 27.94
N LEU A 842 18.50 -39.37 28.24
CA LEU A 842 19.58 -38.57 27.65
C LEU A 842 20.54 -39.46 26.86
N THR A 843 20.93 -39.04 25.65
CA THR A 843 22.08 -39.69 24.99
C THR A 843 23.40 -39.21 25.59
N ASP A 844 24.53 -39.82 25.19
CA ASP A 844 25.89 -39.40 25.60
C ASP A 844 26.20 -37.92 25.31
N SER A 845 25.47 -37.28 24.39
CA SER A 845 25.64 -35.86 24.02
C SER A 845 24.50 -34.96 24.51
N GLY A 846 23.50 -35.52 25.19
CA GLY A 846 22.39 -34.77 25.77
C GLY A 846 22.70 -34.31 27.19
N LEU A 847 22.22 -33.12 27.55
CA LEU A 847 22.33 -32.54 28.89
C LEU A 847 20.98 -32.00 29.32
N ALA A 848 20.60 -32.25 30.57
CA ALA A 848 19.40 -31.70 31.18
C ALA A 848 19.74 -31.13 32.57
N ASP A 849 19.11 -30.03 32.92
CA ASP A 849 19.03 -29.53 34.28
C ASP A 849 17.58 -29.67 34.76
N VAL A 850 17.36 -30.62 35.67
CA VAL A 850 16.02 -30.99 36.15
C VAL A 850 15.90 -30.55 37.59
N SER A 851 14.99 -29.63 37.88
CA SER A 851 14.76 -29.14 39.25
C SER A 851 13.28 -28.88 39.47
N PHE A 852 12.84 -28.90 40.73
CA PHE A 852 11.44 -28.67 41.10
C PHE A 852 10.46 -29.49 40.25
N THR A 853 10.81 -30.74 39.91
CA THR A 853 10.05 -31.56 38.96
C THR A 853 9.71 -32.90 39.59
N CYS A 854 8.46 -33.33 39.41
CA CYS A 854 7.99 -34.64 39.83
C CYS A 854 8.28 -35.69 38.74
N VAL A 855 9.16 -36.65 39.02
CA VAL A 855 9.57 -37.69 38.06
C VAL A 855 9.40 -39.07 38.66
N GLU A 856 8.66 -39.94 37.97
CA GLU A 856 8.49 -41.34 38.39
C GLU A 856 9.84 -42.07 38.49
N GLY A 857 10.10 -42.73 39.63
CA GLY A 857 11.39 -43.38 39.91
C GLY A 857 12.51 -42.42 40.35
N GLY A 858 12.24 -41.11 40.34
CA GLY A 858 13.12 -40.04 40.80
C GLY A 858 14.17 -39.60 39.78
N TYR A 859 14.66 -38.36 39.94
CA TYR A 859 15.70 -37.79 39.09
C TYR A 859 16.64 -36.87 39.89
N ALA A 860 17.92 -36.85 39.55
CA ALA A 860 18.91 -36.05 40.27
C ALA A 860 18.71 -34.54 39.99
N GLY A 861 18.62 -33.74 41.05
CA GLY A 861 18.42 -32.29 40.93
C GLY A 861 17.94 -31.67 42.23
N ALA A 862 17.80 -30.34 42.25
CA ALA A 862 17.28 -29.63 43.41
C ALA A 862 15.76 -29.79 43.49
N GLU A 863 15.26 -30.14 44.68
CA GLU A 863 13.82 -30.18 45.00
C GLU A 863 12.96 -31.02 44.03
N ASN A 864 13.54 -32.06 43.42
CA ASN A 864 12.76 -33.01 42.62
C ASN A 864 12.00 -33.99 43.51
N ILE A 865 10.81 -34.39 43.06
CA ILE A 865 9.88 -35.26 43.78
C ILE A 865 9.77 -36.59 43.04
N ALA A 866 9.70 -37.70 43.79
CA ALA A 866 9.60 -39.06 43.26
C ALA A 866 8.36 -39.82 43.77
N PHE A 867 7.41 -39.10 44.38
CA PHE A 867 6.13 -39.62 44.86
C PHE A 867 5.03 -39.42 43.82
N ASP A 868 4.01 -40.28 43.84
CA ASP A 868 2.86 -40.17 42.95
C ASP A 868 2.28 -38.74 43.00
N PRO A 869 2.08 -38.06 41.86
CA PRO A 869 1.46 -36.74 41.81
C PRO A 869 0.01 -36.72 42.31
N GLN A 870 -0.65 -37.88 42.48
CA GLN A 870 -2.02 -38.00 42.99
C GLN A 870 -3.03 -37.19 42.16
N PHE A 871 -3.19 -37.59 40.89
CA PHE A 871 -4.20 -36.98 40.01
C PHE A 871 -5.63 -37.40 40.41
N ILE A 872 -6.60 -36.50 40.26
CA ILE A 872 -8.02 -36.75 40.59
C ILE A 872 -8.55 -37.99 39.86
N ALA A 873 -8.38 -38.07 38.54
CA ALA A 873 -8.88 -39.20 37.77
C ALA A 873 -8.19 -39.34 36.40
N VAL A 874 -7.05 -40.02 36.38
CA VAL A 874 -6.31 -40.37 35.14
C VAL A 874 -7.22 -41.05 34.10
N ALA A 875 -8.06 -42.01 34.53
CA ALA A 875 -8.90 -42.79 33.62
C ALA A 875 -9.94 -41.96 32.84
N THR A 876 -10.31 -40.79 33.36
CA THR A 876 -11.22 -39.85 32.69
C THR A 876 -10.52 -38.65 32.09
N GLY A 877 -9.18 -38.59 32.17
CA GLY A 877 -8.38 -37.48 31.67
C GLY A 877 -8.31 -36.26 32.59
N ASP A 878 -8.67 -36.38 33.87
CA ASP A 878 -8.59 -35.28 34.84
C ASP A 878 -7.26 -35.34 35.59
N PHE A 879 -6.32 -34.50 35.15
CA PHE A 879 -4.95 -34.41 35.66
C PHE A 879 -4.75 -33.26 36.66
N ARG A 880 -5.84 -32.72 37.21
CA ARG A 880 -5.74 -31.87 38.40
C ARG A 880 -5.27 -32.69 39.59
N LEU A 881 -4.60 -32.04 40.53
CA LEU A 881 -4.07 -32.68 41.73
C LEU A 881 -5.16 -32.85 42.80
N THR A 882 -5.14 -33.97 43.52
CA THR A 882 -5.97 -34.14 44.72
C THR A 882 -5.38 -33.36 45.90
N LYS A 883 -6.21 -33.06 46.90
CA LYS A 883 -5.72 -32.52 48.19
C LYS A 883 -4.67 -33.45 48.79
N GLY A 884 -3.61 -32.89 49.35
CA GLY A 884 -2.48 -33.65 49.89
C GLY A 884 -1.47 -34.15 48.86
N SER A 885 -1.62 -33.78 47.57
CA SER A 885 -0.64 -34.11 46.54
C SER A 885 0.75 -33.54 46.92
N PRO A 886 1.83 -34.30 46.69
CA PRO A 886 3.20 -33.80 46.89
C PRO A 886 3.59 -32.70 45.91
N CYS A 887 2.81 -32.48 44.84
CA CYS A 887 3.12 -31.50 43.80
C CYS A 887 2.51 -30.12 44.05
N ILE A 888 1.67 -29.96 45.09
CA ILE A 888 1.04 -28.69 45.45
C ILE A 888 2.05 -27.82 46.22
N ASP A 889 2.14 -26.52 45.90
CA ASP A 889 2.96 -25.53 46.61
C ASP A 889 4.47 -25.88 46.71
N THR A 890 5.03 -26.56 45.71
CA THR A 890 6.42 -27.07 45.74
C THR A 890 7.29 -26.63 44.57
N GLY A 891 6.76 -25.89 43.61
CA GLY A 891 7.50 -25.40 42.44
C GLY A 891 8.32 -24.12 42.70
N ASP A 892 9.05 -23.70 41.66
CA ASP A 892 9.77 -22.43 41.59
C ASP A 892 8.94 -21.37 40.84
N ASP A 893 8.43 -20.38 41.57
CA ASP A 893 7.66 -19.25 41.04
C ASP A 893 8.39 -18.47 39.94
N LEU A 894 9.72 -18.39 40.00
CA LEU A 894 10.52 -17.57 39.08
C LEU A 894 10.72 -18.22 37.71
N ALA A 895 10.44 -19.52 37.59
CA ALA A 895 10.59 -20.25 36.33
C ALA A 895 9.43 -20.02 35.36
N SER A 896 8.23 -19.72 35.87
CA SER A 896 7.04 -19.51 35.04
C SER A 896 7.01 -18.10 34.43
N THR A 897 6.42 -17.98 33.23
CA THR A 897 6.19 -16.69 32.61
C THR A 897 5.20 -15.86 33.46
N PRO A 898 5.55 -14.64 33.90
CA PRO A 898 4.65 -13.83 34.72
C PRO A 898 3.32 -13.49 34.04
N GLY A 899 2.21 -13.65 34.76
CA GLY A 899 0.87 -13.29 34.28
C GLY A 899 0.21 -14.33 33.38
N THR A 900 0.80 -15.51 33.22
CA THR A 900 0.16 -16.64 32.54
C THR A 900 -0.85 -17.33 33.46
N THR A 901 -1.79 -18.05 32.82
CA THR A 901 -2.77 -18.91 33.49
C THR A 901 -2.36 -20.37 33.38
N ASP A 902 -2.93 -21.21 34.23
CA ASP A 902 -2.87 -22.65 34.08
C ASP A 902 -3.72 -23.13 32.89
N LEU A 903 -3.77 -24.45 32.68
CA LEU A 903 -4.50 -25.08 31.58
C LEU A 903 -6.03 -24.94 31.69
N ASP A 904 -6.56 -24.60 32.86
CA ASP A 904 -7.99 -24.27 33.06
C ASP A 904 -8.30 -22.78 32.85
N GLY A 905 -7.29 -21.96 32.58
CA GLY A 905 -7.42 -20.51 32.52
C GLY A 905 -7.44 -19.84 33.90
N ASN A 906 -7.09 -20.57 34.97
CA ASN A 906 -6.98 -20.02 36.32
C ASN A 906 -5.64 -19.31 36.53
N GLN A 907 -5.60 -18.39 37.49
CA GLN A 907 -4.37 -17.71 37.87
C GLN A 907 -3.34 -18.69 38.42
N ARG A 908 -2.08 -18.52 38.02
CA ARG A 908 -0.93 -19.19 38.62
C ARG A 908 -0.35 -18.44 39.82
N ILE A 909 0.21 -19.25 40.72
CA ILE A 909 0.64 -19.00 42.09
C ILE A 909 -0.54 -18.68 43.01
N ILE A 910 -1.20 -19.74 43.45
CA ILE A 910 -2.13 -19.75 44.57
C ILE A 910 -1.48 -20.54 45.70
N GLY A 911 -1.54 -20.03 46.94
CA GLY A 911 -0.90 -20.66 48.09
C GLY A 911 0.50 -20.10 48.38
N ALA A 912 1.43 -20.97 48.75
CA ALA A 912 2.80 -20.66 49.14
C ALA A 912 3.78 -20.62 47.97
N ALA A 913 3.55 -21.42 46.92
CA ALA A 913 4.37 -21.48 45.70
C ALA A 913 3.57 -22.06 44.54
N ILE A 914 4.09 -21.97 43.32
CA ILE A 914 3.45 -22.59 42.15
C ILE A 914 3.35 -24.13 42.29
N ASP A 915 2.26 -24.71 41.81
CA ASP A 915 2.12 -26.17 41.72
C ASP A 915 2.97 -26.72 40.57
N MET A 916 3.53 -27.92 40.74
CA MET A 916 4.17 -28.63 39.62
C MET A 916 3.10 -29.10 38.63
N GLY A 917 3.36 -28.90 37.33
CA GLY A 917 2.52 -29.37 36.24
C GLY A 917 1.59 -28.30 35.63
N CYS A 918 0.70 -28.75 34.76
CA CYS A 918 -0.08 -27.87 33.90
C CYS A 918 -1.32 -27.23 34.57
N TYR A 919 -1.70 -27.68 35.77
CA TYR A 919 -2.83 -27.16 36.55
C TYR A 919 -2.35 -26.54 37.86
N GLU A 920 -3.03 -25.48 38.31
CA GLU A 920 -2.82 -24.86 39.61
C GLU A 920 -4.05 -25.13 40.50
N THR A 921 -3.84 -25.64 41.70
CA THR A 921 -4.91 -25.81 42.68
C THR A 921 -5.42 -24.47 43.19
N GLN A 922 -6.76 -24.30 43.20
CA GLN A 922 -7.41 -23.02 43.51
C GLN A 922 -7.94 -22.96 44.96
N ASP A 923 -7.66 -23.96 45.80
CA ASP A 923 -8.14 -24.06 47.18
C ASP A 923 -6.95 -24.11 48.16
N ASP A 924 -6.71 -23.00 48.86
CA ASP A 924 -5.66 -22.77 49.87
C ASP A 924 -5.92 -23.54 51.20
N SER A 925 -6.66 -24.65 51.15
CA SER A 925 -7.00 -25.43 52.36
C SER A 925 -5.85 -26.39 52.69
N ALA A 926 -5.18 -26.12 53.81
CA ALA A 926 -3.95 -26.69 54.36
C ALA A 926 -3.84 -28.23 54.56
N SER A 927 -4.20 -29.04 53.57
CA SER A 927 -3.82 -30.47 53.53
C SER A 927 -2.58 -30.61 52.64
N CYS A 928 -1.43 -30.76 53.28
CA CYS A 928 -0.16 -30.96 52.60
C CYS A 928 0.21 -32.46 52.55
N PHE A 929 1.16 -32.82 51.69
CA PHE A 929 1.64 -34.19 51.58
C PHE A 929 2.10 -34.76 52.92
N GLY A 930 1.53 -35.90 53.32
CA GLY A 930 1.82 -36.56 54.59
C GLY A 930 0.95 -36.15 55.78
N ASP A 931 0.08 -35.13 55.64
CA ASP A 931 -0.95 -34.78 56.64
C ASP A 931 -2.20 -35.65 56.41
N LEU A 932 -2.13 -36.86 56.94
CA LEU A 932 -3.12 -37.92 56.72
C LEU A 932 -4.34 -37.78 57.63
N ASP A 933 -4.26 -37.01 58.72
CA ASP A 933 -5.40 -36.70 59.60
C ASP A 933 -5.99 -35.29 59.42
N GLU A 934 -5.47 -34.53 58.45
CA GLU A 934 -5.93 -33.21 58.01
C GLU A 934 -5.91 -32.16 59.14
N ASP A 935 -4.94 -32.24 60.04
CA ASP A 935 -4.80 -31.31 61.17
C ASP A 935 -3.83 -30.13 60.90
N GLY A 936 -3.21 -30.11 59.71
CA GLY A 936 -2.25 -29.12 59.25
C GLY A 936 -0.82 -29.36 59.73
N LEU A 937 -0.51 -30.53 60.31
CA LEU A 937 0.80 -30.86 60.86
C LEU A 937 1.17 -32.33 60.61
N VAL A 938 2.13 -32.58 59.72
CA VAL A 938 2.74 -33.92 59.55
C VAL A 938 3.55 -34.29 60.79
N ALA A 939 2.98 -35.15 61.62
CA ALA A 939 3.54 -35.51 62.92
C ALA A 939 3.26 -36.98 63.30
N GLY A 940 3.27 -37.24 64.62
CA GLY A 940 3.10 -38.58 65.15
C GLY A 940 1.70 -39.17 64.91
N GLY A 941 0.69 -38.34 64.64
CA GLY A 941 -0.66 -38.78 64.28
C GLY A 941 -0.65 -39.48 62.92
N ASP A 942 -0.08 -38.81 61.93
CA ASP A 942 0.05 -39.28 60.56
C ASP A 942 0.97 -40.50 60.46
N LEU A 943 2.12 -40.46 61.17
CA LEU A 943 3.02 -41.61 61.22
C LEU A 943 2.33 -42.84 61.81
N ALA A 944 1.41 -42.67 62.76
CA ALA A 944 0.64 -43.78 63.29
C ALA A 944 -0.31 -44.37 62.23
N LEU A 945 -0.82 -43.58 61.28
CA LEU A 945 -1.63 -44.04 60.15
C LEU A 945 -0.79 -44.86 59.16
N VAL A 946 0.39 -44.37 58.75
CA VAL A 946 1.32 -45.15 57.91
C VAL A 946 1.73 -46.46 58.59
N LEU A 947 2.07 -46.41 59.87
CA LEU A 947 2.45 -47.62 60.63
C LEU A 947 1.28 -48.58 60.87
N ALA A 948 0.03 -48.11 60.86
CA ALA A 948 -1.15 -48.96 60.99
C ALA A 948 -1.36 -49.81 59.73
N ASP A 949 -1.08 -49.23 58.55
CA ASP A 949 -1.22 -49.92 57.26
C ASP A 949 0.07 -50.65 56.83
N PHE A 950 1.19 -50.42 57.52
CA PHE A 950 2.51 -50.98 57.15
C PHE A 950 2.51 -52.49 56.83
N GLY A 951 2.94 -52.82 55.61
CA GLY A 951 2.97 -54.17 55.05
C GLY A 951 1.64 -54.64 54.45
N SER A 952 0.59 -53.81 54.47
CA SER A 952 -0.70 -54.09 53.85
C SER A 952 -0.68 -53.77 52.36
N ARG A 953 -1.55 -54.44 51.58
CA ARG A 953 -1.76 -54.16 50.16
C ARG A 953 -3.22 -53.86 49.86
N GLY A 954 -3.48 -52.80 49.09
CA GLY A 954 -4.83 -52.39 48.70
C GLY A 954 -4.82 -51.01 48.04
N PRO A 955 -5.86 -50.66 47.27
CA PRO A 955 -5.94 -49.41 46.51
C PRO A 955 -6.33 -48.17 47.34
N ASP A 956 -6.75 -48.35 48.60
CA ASP A 956 -7.28 -47.27 49.46
C ASP A 956 -6.66 -47.32 50.87
N LEU A 957 -5.35 -47.53 50.96
CA LEU A 957 -4.62 -47.52 52.23
C LEU A 957 -4.20 -46.07 52.52
N LEU A 958 -4.59 -45.52 53.67
CA LEU A 958 -4.22 -44.15 54.06
C LEU A 958 -2.70 -44.02 54.21
N GLY A 959 -2.03 -45.11 54.59
CA GLY A 959 -0.59 -45.15 54.71
C GLY A 959 0.20 -45.28 53.40
N ASP A 960 -0.47 -45.46 52.25
CA ASP A 960 0.15 -45.66 50.93
C ASP A 960 0.35 -44.32 50.24
N LEU A 961 1.42 -43.62 50.64
CA LEU A 961 1.76 -42.27 50.23
C LEU A 961 2.28 -42.22 48.80
N ASP A 962 2.95 -43.28 48.34
CA ASP A 962 3.49 -43.35 46.98
C ASP A 962 2.54 -44.00 45.95
N GLY A 963 1.34 -44.42 46.40
CA GLY A 963 0.26 -44.91 45.55
C GLY A 963 0.53 -46.27 44.89
N ASN A 964 1.59 -46.99 45.29
CA ASN A 964 2.01 -48.22 44.62
C ASN A 964 1.15 -49.46 44.99
N GLY A 965 0.21 -49.31 45.92
CA GLY A 965 -0.68 -50.36 46.42
C GLY A 965 -0.10 -51.19 47.56
N LEU A 966 1.05 -50.82 48.13
CA LEU A 966 1.76 -51.48 49.23
C LEU A 966 2.38 -50.43 50.17
N VAL A 967 1.93 -50.41 51.43
CA VAL A 967 2.57 -49.56 52.45
C VAL A 967 3.86 -50.20 52.92
N ASP A 968 5.00 -49.57 52.66
CA ASP A 968 6.31 -50.04 53.06
C ASP A 968 7.28 -48.93 53.51
N GLY A 969 8.59 -49.19 53.40
CA GLY A 969 9.61 -48.25 53.82
C GLY A 969 9.65 -46.97 52.98
N ALA A 970 9.13 -46.98 51.75
CA ALA A 970 9.01 -45.81 50.89
C ALA A 970 8.01 -44.80 51.48
N ASP A 971 6.82 -45.26 51.89
CA ASP A 971 5.81 -44.41 52.54
C ASP A 971 6.29 -43.85 53.86
N LEU A 972 6.98 -44.69 54.64
CA LEU A 972 7.60 -44.26 55.89
C LEU A 972 8.67 -43.20 55.65
N ALA A 973 9.40 -43.26 54.53
CA ALA A 973 10.34 -42.20 54.17
C ALA A 973 9.59 -40.92 53.76
N GLY A 974 8.50 -41.05 53.00
CA GLY A 974 7.65 -39.93 52.56
C GLY A 974 7.11 -39.11 53.73
N ILE A 975 6.52 -39.77 54.72
CA ILE A 975 5.98 -39.06 55.88
C ILE A 975 7.07 -38.40 56.74
N LEU A 976 8.26 -39.01 56.80
CA LEU A 976 9.39 -38.44 57.53
C LEU A 976 10.03 -37.27 56.78
N SER A 977 9.95 -37.25 55.44
CA SER A 977 10.42 -36.11 54.65
C SER A 977 9.50 -34.89 54.77
N ALA A 978 8.20 -35.10 54.95
CA ALA A 978 7.23 -34.02 55.11
C ALA A 978 7.05 -33.54 56.57
N TRP A 979 7.84 -34.07 57.52
CA TRP A 979 7.63 -33.85 58.96
C TRP A 979 7.68 -32.37 59.36
N GLY A 980 6.57 -31.84 59.85
CA GLY A 980 6.45 -30.43 60.22
C GLY A 980 5.06 -29.85 59.97
N PRO A 981 4.87 -28.54 60.19
CA PRO A 981 3.65 -27.85 59.78
C PRO A 981 3.53 -27.86 58.26
N CYS A 982 2.30 -27.96 57.76
CA CYS A 982 2.03 -27.75 56.35
C CYS A 982 2.50 -26.34 55.90
N PRO A 983 3.06 -26.22 54.68
CA PRO A 983 3.52 -24.94 54.12
C PRO A 983 2.49 -23.82 54.16
#